data_AF-A0A3E1I3H5-F1
#
_entry.id   AF-A0A3E1I3H5-F1
#
_cell.length_a   1.000
_cell.length_b   1.000
_cell.length_c   1.000
_cell.angle_alpha   90.00
_cell.angle_beta   90.00
_cell.angle_gamma   90.00
#
_symmetry.space_group_name_H-M   'P 1'
#
loop_
_entity.id
_entity.type
_entity.pdbx_description
1 polymer ?
#
loop_
_entity_poly.entity_id
_entity_poly.type
_entity_poly.pdbx_seq_one_letter_code
_entity_poly.pdbx_strand_id
1 'polypeptide(L)'
;MGLFTQGSAGVPPTLINSAHSLHTIAQRIIQYATAQQTFWTTPRQSPQNPQVRTTPQNELLALHKRQLATLAAARANDGTLSPASKQLIDTALQYPTLAERENTFADGARPGVYPLTVDDGTERGALLAGTFLITQTDGSFATEPTWPKGRSLSLGDSHGPVVLYTPGEGFEEFATPAQARAALAKRLDQGGVNAELLLQTLPLALQNRAEQPSGDDLTLRIEPLTADVLAEGIPWMLKRQQEEINKQLTETLTAATPGNPLTDPTSTQAIDDAADWSYQLDSSNALLAYHAKLIEKQQPEWLKNLTPAQEAIFLNLERSEKKSTDALLPRLQKIPSLSDFSRDRMNEAIKKLYPTAQIDADKLKVQIDETTIQDNSTDFLIADLAMSILGKHITTSSEQKHLSLTDLALKNPTGFLPRSVKKTTTLTLTLPLVDIKGNPIPDSNGKPIILNDEQLKALINTADVGGQYDKLLKKELAPDAPSDLREAWKSNLSDAMEKDAFLAQLSPTAYKEQAAEDKSSKRAAQWVTAILDHPNPANRPKVDGQSIIANALLDYGQPIHGVLVIGNKVDSSLVLYTPKAPDGIAFREVADQKAMDALLKKDEWKAYIADRKSPVNKDDVAKRNEAIRDIPNNPFTVLSPDKVLDIAVKEIKVAFGGSVLKPIEGNVQDHLYQQNVQMIVDKADHQSVSSAQVAQQSFINKATFGVEVGMLFLDFLPGVGKAARTGTHLSKAALVALRTNRKLLPKLISKPGLAHTIHVDFALATAGIKGVRAAPLRPVFRSSTTTSAPVPRQGPSTSTGTPSAPSSASASTSSGVTTAATRPSTNAAIPNRDLSAYTVPNEVISGRPLRPDGTYNVGDNWYVRFTDSTGANGVYQIDSAFHARSGQVNIINPNAPATASRSSRTVASLQSAGNGEWRINQLPGGRRGRERKQMHEWPVNYTDYLLSGGLDMTAAGVNRRFATRWFREGANESYVNQALAPTPRPNMPAITPNASPGELARELLRTSNGIVFGEQHNQIATNVMLIKNMQAYADEGVTTLYLEGAEWNGFTGYTADEISRIPPQPRNRIYKPEVPTRENVLAAAQQHGIKIVGIEHEHLTMHSTRPFDDDVANLRHTTDRLRELNYFASKVIQQTPPGEKWIAVVGRRHMNTTQGVPGIAEQTGAISVGVYDATPGASSVAVKHTGPRPAPEERLAANATVGDYQVHQNVDPYLKTP
;
A
#
# COMPACT_ATOMS: atom_id res chain seq x y z
N MET A 1 3.92 -31.77 -2.55
CA MET A 1 3.21 -33.09 -2.54
C MET A 1 4.21 -34.21 -2.79
N GLY A 2 3.94 -35.47 -2.39
CA GLY A 2 4.81 -36.60 -2.77
C GLY A 2 4.60 -37.02 -4.23
N LEU A 3 5.69 -37.31 -4.96
CA LEU A 3 5.63 -38.03 -6.23
C LEU A 3 5.54 -39.54 -5.95
N PHE A 4 4.73 -40.27 -6.71
CA PHE A 4 4.54 -41.72 -6.56
C PHE A 4 4.77 -42.45 -7.89
N THR A 5 5.14 -43.72 -7.81
CA THR A 5 5.11 -44.62 -8.98
C THR A 5 3.65 -44.92 -9.37
N GLN A 6 3.38 -45.15 -10.66
CA GLN A 6 2.13 -45.82 -11.04
C GLN A 6 2.23 -47.28 -10.58
N GLY A 7 1.26 -47.72 -9.78
CA GLY A 7 1.02 -49.13 -9.57
C GLY A 7 0.55 -49.81 -10.86
N SER A 8 1.12 -50.96 -11.18
CA SER A 8 0.56 -51.90 -12.15
C SER A 8 -0.50 -52.79 -11.47
N ALA A 9 -1.19 -53.64 -12.23
CA ALA A 9 -2.08 -54.64 -11.65
C ALA A 9 -1.31 -55.53 -10.65
N GLY A 10 -1.68 -55.46 -9.36
CA GLY A 10 -1.03 -56.19 -8.26
C GLY A 10 0.11 -55.46 -7.55
N VAL A 11 0.53 -54.27 -7.99
CA VAL A 11 1.62 -53.49 -7.33
C VAL A 11 1.08 -52.14 -6.84
N PRO A 12 1.15 -51.82 -5.53
CA PRO A 12 0.68 -50.54 -5.02
C PRO A 12 1.61 -49.38 -5.42
N PRO A 13 1.08 -48.15 -5.62
CA PRO A 13 1.88 -46.97 -5.92
C PRO A 13 2.80 -46.60 -4.74
N THR A 14 4.11 -46.65 -4.96
CA THR A 14 5.14 -46.37 -3.95
C THR A 14 5.65 -44.93 -4.03
N LEU A 15 5.96 -44.33 -2.88
CA LEU A 15 6.54 -42.98 -2.81
C LEU A 15 7.93 -42.96 -3.46
N ILE A 16 8.13 -42.09 -4.43
CA ILE A 16 9.43 -41.87 -5.07
C ILE A 16 10.38 -41.26 -4.04
N ASN A 17 11.60 -41.78 -4.01
CA ASN A 17 12.66 -41.38 -3.09
C ASN A 17 14.01 -41.41 -3.81
N SER A 18 15.07 -40.98 -3.13
CA SER A 18 16.43 -40.90 -3.65
C SER A 18 17.08 -42.23 -4.06
N ALA A 19 16.44 -43.38 -3.80
CA ALA A 19 16.89 -44.70 -4.28
C ALA A 19 16.25 -45.12 -5.62
N HIS A 20 15.31 -44.32 -6.16
CA HIS A 20 14.79 -44.53 -7.52
C HIS A 20 15.77 -43.97 -8.56
N SER A 21 15.85 -44.58 -9.74
CA SER A 21 16.71 -44.08 -10.82
C SER A 21 16.22 -42.71 -11.33
N LEU A 22 17.16 -41.89 -11.81
CA LEU A 22 16.86 -40.59 -12.43
C LEU A 22 15.85 -40.72 -13.59
N HIS A 23 15.87 -41.85 -14.31
CA HIS A 23 14.89 -42.15 -15.37
C HIS A 23 13.48 -42.35 -14.81
N THR A 24 13.32 -43.15 -13.75
CA THR A 24 12.01 -43.35 -13.08
C THR A 24 11.50 -42.06 -12.44
N ILE A 25 12.39 -41.22 -11.91
CA ILE A 25 12.06 -39.89 -11.40
C ILE A 25 11.53 -39.01 -12.55
N ALA A 26 12.30 -38.85 -13.63
CA ALA A 26 11.94 -38.02 -14.78
C ALA A 26 10.62 -38.45 -15.46
N GLN A 27 10.39 -39.76 -15.64
CA GLN A 27 9.11 -40.27 -16.18
C GLN A 27 7.88 -39.84 -15.36
N ARG A 28 8.03 -39.69 -14.04
CA ARG A 28 6.91 -39.39 -13.13
C ARG A 28 6.66 -37.90 -12.94
N ILE A 29 7.71 -37.10 -13.08
CA ILE A 29 7.61 -35.65 -13.32
C ILE A 29 6.80 -35.38 -14.60
N ILE A 30 7.10 -36.06 -15.71
CA ILE A 30 6.36 -35.93 -16.98
C ILE A 30 4.86 -36.26 -16.81
N GLN A 31 4.51 -37.19 -15.91
CA GLN A 31 3.12 -37.56 -15.61
C GLN A 31 2.42 -36.67 -14.54
N TYR A 32 3.15 -35.82 -13.82
CA TYR A 32 2.59 -35.02 -12.71
C TYR A 32 1.44 -34.13 -13.18
N ALA A 33 1.62 -33.45 -14.32
CA ALA A 33 0.62 -32.58 -14.93
C ALA A 33 -0.70 -33.32 -15.23
N THR A 34 -0.61 -34.51 -15.84
CA THR A 34 -1.78 -35.34 -16.14
C THR A 34 -2.49 -35.76 -14.85
N ALA A 35 -1.76 -36.22 -13.84
CA ALA A 35 -2.33 -36.62 -12.55
C ALA A 35 -3.01 -35.44 -11.82
N GLN A 36 -2.41 -34.25 -11.90
CA GLN A 36 -2.96 -33.01 -11.35
C GLN A 36 -4.23 -32.56 -12.07
N GLN A 37 -4.24 -32.56 -13.41
CA GLN A 37 -5.42 -32.25 -14.19
C GLN A 37 -6.56 -33.24 -13.90
N THR A 38 -6.26 -34.54 -13.83
CA THR A 38 -7.21 -35.59 -13.42
C THR A 38 -7.72 -35.37 -11.99
N PHE A 39 -6.90 -34.90 -11.05
CA PHE A 39 -7.38 -34.59 -9.70
C PHE A 39 -8.49 -33.54 -9.71
N TRP A 40 -8.28 -32.41 -10.38
CA TRP A 40 -9.19 -31.27 -10.38
C TRP A 40 -10.50 -31.51 -11.14
N THR A 41 -10.47 -32.31 -12.22
CA THR A 41 -11.63 -32.54 -13.09
C THR A 41 -12.44 -33.79 -12.76
N THR A 42 -11.91 -34.76 -12.00
CA THR A 42 -12.65 -35.99 -11.66
C THR A 42 -13.68 -35.74 -10.55
N PRO A 43 -14.99 -36.03 -10.74
CA PRO A 43 -15.99 -35.90 -9.69
C PRO A 43 -15.77 -36.86 -8.51
N ARG A 44 -15.91 -36.33 -7.29
CA ARG A 44 -15.74 -37.02 -6.00
C ARG A 44 -16.97 -36.74 -5.13
N GLN A 45 -17.20 -37.48 -4.04
CA GLN A 45 -18.22 -37.10 -3.06
C GLN A 45 -17.81 -35.83 -2.35
N SER A 46 -18.73 -34.86 -2.23
CA SER A 46 -18.45 -33.61 -1.52
C SER A 46 -18.30 -33.87 -0.02
N PRO A 47 -17.19 -33.45 0.62
CA PRO A 47 -17.04 -33.49 2.07
C PRO A 47 -17.96 -32.52 2.82
N GLN A 48 -18.66 -31.64 2.11
CA GLN A 48 -19.65 -30.69 2.64
C GLN A 48 -21.07 -31.25 2.53
N ASN A 49 -21.35 -32.08 1.51
CA ASN A 49 -22.61 -32.82 1.37
C ASN A 49 -22.34 -34.21 0.74
N PRO A 50 -22.27 -35.30 1.53
CA PRO A 50 -21.93 -36.64 1.03
C PRO A 50 -22.83 -37.22 -0.07
N GLN A 51 -24.04 -36.65 -0.26
CA GLN A 51 -24.99 -37.03 -1.32
C GLN A 51 -24.65 -36.41 -2.68
N VAL A 52 -23.86 -35.33 -2.71
CA VAL A 52 -23.48 -34.64 -3.95
C VAL A 52 -22.14 -35.15 -4.45
N ARG A 53 -22.09 -35.55 -5.73
CA ARG A 53 -20.81 -35.71 -6.44
C ARG A 53 -20.48 -34.47 -7.25
N THR A 54 -19.29 -33.93 -7.06
CA THR A 54 -18.81 -32.69 -7.68
C THR A 54 -17.29 -32.76 -7.87
N THR A 55 -16.73 -31.90 -8.72
CA THR A 55 -15.28 -31.82 -8.92
C THR A 55 -14.63 -30.94 -7.85
N PRO A 56 -13.37 -31.19 -7.43
CA PRO A 56 -12.65 -30.26 -6.55
C PRO A 56 -12.54 -28.84 -7.13
N GLN A 57 -12.51 -28.70 -8.46
CA GLN A 57 -12.56 -27.41 -9.15
C GLN A 57 -13.88 -26.66 -8.88
N ASN A 58 -15.02 -27.36 -8.91
CA ASN A 58 -16.33 -26.74 -8.67
C ASN A 58 -16.55 -26.36 -7.20
N GLU A 59 -16.03 -27.14 -6.24
CA GLU A 59 -16.05 -26.77 -4.81
C GLU A 59 -15.23 -25.49 -4.55
N LEU A 60 -14.03 -25.41 -5.15
CA LEU A 60 -13.16 -24.25 -5.05
C LEU A 60 -13.79 -22.99 -5.67
N LEU A 61 -14.40 -23.12 -6.84
CA LEU A 61 -15.15 -22.06 -7.51
C LEU A 61 -16.33 -21.55 -6.67
N ALA A 62 -17.09 -22.45 -6.04
CA ALA A 62 -18.21 -22.09 -5.17
C ALA A 62 -17.77 -21.34 -3.90
N LEU A 63 -16.66 -21.77 -3.29
CA LEU A 63 -16.04 -21.06 -2.15
C LEU A 63 -15.59 -19.64 -2.55
N HIS A 64 -14.93 -19.50 -3.70
CA HIS A 64 -14.46 -18.21 -4.19
C HIS A 64 -15.61 -17.25 -4.53
N LYS A 65 -16.69 -17.74 -5.17
CA LYS A 65 -17.91 -16.91 -5.39
C LYS A 65 -18.51 -16.40 -4.08
N ARG A 66 -18.55 -17.22 -3.02
CA ARG A 66 -19.04 -16.81 -1.69
C ARG A 66 -18.14 -15.75 -1.04
N GLN A 67 -16.82 -15.92 -1.13
CA GLN A 67 -15.81 -14.97 -0.67
C GLN A 67 -15.99 -13.59 -1.34
N LEU A 68 -16.18 -13.57 -2.66
CA LEU A 68 -16.45 -12.35 -3.43
C LEU A 68 -17.77 -11.69 -3.05
N ALA A 69 -18.86 -12.46 -2.92
CA ALA A 69 -20.17 -11.93 -2.52
C ALA A 69 -20.14 -11.27 -1.12
N THR A 70 -19.48 -11.89 -0.14
CA THR A 70 -19.31 -11.30 1.20
C THR A 70 -18.42 -10.04 1.18
N LEU A 71 -17.36 -10.00 0.36
CA LEU A 71 -16.55 -8.79 0.17
C LEU A 71 -17.38 -7.63 -0.40
N ALA A 72 -18.20 -7.88 -1.43
CA ALA A 72 -19.09 -6.88 -1.99
C ALA A 72 -20.16 -6.39 -0.98
N ALA A 73 -20.70 -7.30 -0.16
CA ALA A 73 -21.65 -6.95 0.90
C ALA A 73 -21.03 -6.07 2.01
N ALA A 74 -19.87 -6.43 2.54
CA ALA A 74 -19.15 -5.62 3.53
C ALA A 74 -18.82 -4.22 2.97
N ARG A 75 -18.34 -4.16 1.73
CA ARG A 75 -18.01 -2.89 1.08
C ARG A 75 -19.21 -1.99 0.82
N ALA A 76 -20.38 -2.57 0.50
CA ALA A 76 -21.62 -1.79 0.37
C ALA A 76 -22.14 -1.30 1.73
N ASN A 77 -22.07 -2.11 2.80
CA ASN A 77 -22.48 -1.72 4.15
C ASN A 77 -21.70 -0.49 4.65
N ASP A 78 -20.37 -0.51 4.48
CA ASP A 78 -19.50 0.59 4.88
C ASP A 78 -19.40 1.69 3.79
N GLY A 79 -20.10 1.50 2.66
CA GLY A 79 -20.19 2.43 1.53
C GLY A 79 -18.86 2.75 0.85
N THR A 80 -17.99 1.75 0.67
CA THR A 80 -16.74 1.77 -0.14
C THR A 80 -16.94 1.10 -1.51
N LEU A 81 -18.20 0.92 -1.90
CA LEU A 81 -18.73 0.38 -3.14
C LEU A 81 -20.20 0.87 -3.26
N SER A 82 -20.64 1.34 -4.42
CA SER A 82 -22.03 1.79 -4.59
C SER A 82 -23.04 0.62 -4.61
N PRO A 83 -24.33 0.87 -4.30
CA PRO A 83 -25.39 -0.13 -4.47
C PRO A 83 -25.51 -0.65 -5.90
N ALA A 84 -25.30 0.21 -6.91
CA ALA A 84 -25.36 -0.18 -8.32
C ALA A 84 -24.20 -1.12 -8.69
N SER A 85 -22.98 -0.81 -8.27
CA SER A 85 -21.82 -1.69 -8.50
C SER A 85 -21.91 -2.99 -7.70
N LYS A 86 -22.51 -2.98 -6.49
CA LYS A 86 -22.86 -4.22 -5.79
C LYS A 86 -23.87 -5.06 -6.60
N GLN A 87 -24.91 -4.45 -7.14
CA GLN A 87 -25.91 -5.15 -7.97
C GLN A 87 -25.29 -5.78 -9.23
N LEU A 88 -24.33 -5.10 -9.88
CA LEU A 88 -23.58 -5.68 -11.00
C LEU A 88 -22.77 -6.93 -10.59
N ILE A 89 -22.09 -6.88 -9.43
CA ILE A 89 -21.35 -8.03 -8.88
C ILE A 89 -22.29 -9.18 -8.53
N ASP A 90 -23.37 -8.90 -7.78
CA ASP A 90 -24.36 -9.92 -7.39
C ASP A 90 -24.94 -10.62 -8.65
N THR A 91 -25.28 -9.84 -9.68
CA THR A 91 -25.82 -10.35 -10.94
C THR A 91 -24.80 -11.20 -11.71
N ALA A 92 -23.53 -10.76 -11.79
CA ALA A 92 -22.48 -11.51 -12.47
C ALA A 92 -22.12 -12.82 -11.74
N LEU A 93 -22.20 -12.85 -10.40
CA LEU A 93 -21.98 -14.06 -9.61
C LEU A 93 -23.17 -15.04 -9.68
N GLN A 94 -24.40 -14.52 -9.77
CA GLN A 94 -25.64 -15.31 -9.88
C GLN A 94 -25.87 -15.87 -11.29
N TYR A 95 -25.52 -15.13 -12.34
CA TYR A 95 -25.67 -15.51 -13.75
C TYR A 95 -24.28 -15.54 -14.44
N PRO A 96 -23.43 -16.53 -14.14
CA PRO A 96 -22.01 -16.51 -14.50
C PRO A 96 -21.71 -16.72 -15.99
N THR A 97 -22.52 -17.47 -16.73
CA THR A 97 -22.35 -17.66 -18.19
C THR A 97 -23.12 -16.64 -19.01
N LEU A 98 -22.74 -16.43 -20.27
CA LEU A 98 -23.48 -15.54 -21.15
C LEU A 98 -24.90 -16.06 -21.44
N ALA A 99 -25.07 -17.38 -21.59
CA ALA A 99 -26.37 -17.99 -21.87
C ALA A 99 -27.37 -17.78 -20.71
N GLU A 100 -26.92 -17.83 -19.45
CA GLU A 100 -27.77 -17.51 -18.30
C GLU A 100 -28.18 -16.03 -18.30
N ARG A 101 -27.28 -15.12 -18.73
CA ARG A 101 -27.58 -13.69 -18.88
C ARG A 101 -28.45 -13.39 -20.12
N GLU A 102 -28.34 -14.15 -21.20
CA GLU A 102 -29.20 -14.07 -22.39
C GLU A 102 -30.63 -14.53 -22.09
N ASN A 103 -30.78 -15.61 -21.32
CA ASN A 103 -32.09 -16.11 -20.87
C ASN A 103 -32.78 -15.21 -19.82
N THR A 104 -32.04 -14.32 -19.16
CA THR A 104 -32.54 -13.49 -18.04
C THR A 104 -32.73 -12.01 -18.42
N PHE A 105 -31.88 -11.46 -19.29
CA PHE A 105 -31.85 -10.04 -19.60
C PHE A 105 -31.98 -9.76 -21.10
N ALA A 106 -32.86 -8.82 -21.44
CA ALA A 106 -33.05 -8.30 -22.79
C ALA A 106 -31.80 -7.56 -23.30
N ASP A 107 -31.66 -7.47 -24.63
CA ASP A 107 -30.55 -6.77 -25.26
C ASP A 107 -30.54 -5.27 -24.89
N GLY A 108 -29.33 -4.73 -24.66
CA GLY A 108 -29.12 -3.39 -24.12
C GLY A 108 -29.27 -3.26 -22.60
N ALA A 109 -29.84 -4.25 -21.90
CA ALA A 109 -29.99 -4.27 -20.44
C ALA A 109 -29.19 -5.39 -19.73
N ARG A 110 -28.49 -6.23 -20.51
CA ARG A 110 -27.71 -7.37 -20.02
C ARG A 110 -26.32 -6.94 -19.54
N PRO A 111 -25.90 -7.25 -18.29
CA PRO A 111 -24.54 -6.96 -17.84
C PRO A 111 -23.47 -7.70 -18.65
N GLY A 112 -22.43 -6.97 -19.05
CA GLY A 112 -21.26 -7.53 -19.71
C GLY A 112 -20.26 -8.05 -18.67
N VAL A 113 -19.69 -9.23 -18.90
CA VAL A 113 -18.64 -9.82 -18.05
C VAL A 113 -17.49 -10.27 -18.94
N TYR A 114 -16.28 -9.79 -18.65
CA TYR A 114 -15.15 -9.83 -19.58
C TYR A 114 -13.84 -10.22 -18.87
N PRO A 115 -13.16 -11.31 -19.28
CA PRO A 115 -11.76 -11.53 -18.93
C PRO A 115 -10.89 -10.42 -19.52
N LEU A 116 -9.76 -10.09 -18.86
CA LEU A 116 -8.77 -9.18 -19.41
C LEU A 116 -7.49 -9.92 -19.82
N THR A 117 -6.89 -9.48 -20.91
CA THR A 117 -5.80 -10.16 -21.63
C THR A 117 -4.69 -9.18 -22.01
N VAL A 118 -3.45 -9.67 -22.08
CA VAL A 118 -2.29 -8.96 -22.64
C VAL A 118 -1.90 -9.55 -23.99
N ASP A 119 -1.31 -8.76 -24.87
CA ASP A 119 -0.70 -9.24 -26.10
C ASP A 119 0.48 -10.17 -25.78
N ASP A 120 0.43 -11.39 -26.33
CA ASP A 120 1.49 -12.39 -26.22
C ASP A 120 2.07 -12.80 -27.59
N GLY A 121 1.55 -12.24 -28.69
CA GLY A 121 1.83 -12.69 -30.05
C GLY A 121 0.83 -13.70 -30.64
N THR A 122 -0.29 -13.99 -29.95
CA THR A 122 -1.36 -14.89 -30.42
C THR A 122 -2.69 -14.16 -30.64
N GLU A 123 -3.59 -14.74 -31.46
CA GLU A 123 -4.91 -14.17 -31.81
C GLU A 123 -5.77 -13.76 -30.59
N ARG A 124 -5.57 -14.42 -29.44
CA ARG A 124 -6.37 -14.22 -28.22
C ARG A 124 -5.64 -13.45 -27.12
N GLY A 125 -4.32 -13.27 -27.23
CA GLY A 125 -3.50 -12.83 -26.11
C GLY A 125 -3.44 -13.86 -24.97
N ALA A 126 -2.73 -13.50 -23.91
CA ALA A 126 -2.67 -14.28 -22.68
C ALA A 126 -3.59 -13.71 -21.59
N LEU A 127 -4.32 -14.60 -20.92
CA LEU A 127 -5.24 -14.25 -19.83
C LEU A 127 -4.49 -13.74 -18.59
N LEU A 128 -4.94 -12.60 -18.05
CA LEU A 128 -4.66 -12.19 -16.68
C LEU A 128 -5.57 -13.01 -15.74
N ALA A 129 -5.14 -14.21 -15.35
CA ALA A 129 -5.99 -15.15 -14.62
C ALA A 129 -6.57 -14.54 -13.34
N GLY A 130 -7.90 -14.63 -13.17
CA GLY A 130 -8.61 -14.01 -12.05
C GLY A 130 -8.79 -12.49 -12.13
N THR A 131 -8.46 -11.84 -13.25
CA THR A 131 -8.71 -10.41 -13.50
C THR A 131 -9.82 -10.24 -14.54
N PHE A 132 -10.88 -9.50 -14.20
CA PHE A 132 -12.07 -9.35 -15.05
C PHE A 132 -12.80 -8.03 -14.83
N LEU A 133 -13.58 -7.63 -15.83
CA LEU A 133 -14.41 -6.44 -15.86
C LEU A 133 -15.90 -6.82 -15.90
N ILE A 134 -16.75 -6.06 -15.19
CA ILE A 134 -18.21 -6.10 -15.28
C ILE A 134 -18.70 -4.71 -15.71
N THR A 135 -19.61 -4.64 -16.69
CA THR A 135 -20.27 -3.41 -17.15
C THR A 135 -21.78 -3.52 -17.00
N GLN A 136 -22.49 -2.40 -16.98
CA GLN A 136 -23.96 -2.39 -17.01
C GLN A 136 -24.55 -3.02 -18.29
N THR A 137 -23.85 -2.93 -19.42
CA THR A 137 -24.32 -3.41 -20.74
C THR A 137 -23.25 -4.21 -21.46
N ASP A 138 -23.61 -5.38 -22.01
CA ASP A 138 -22.73 -6.30 -22.75
C ASP A 138 -22.37 -5.82 -24.17
N GLY A 139 -22.99 -4.75 -24.65
CA GLY A 139 -22.85 -4.24 -26.02
C GLY A 139 -23.89 -4.78 -27.01
N SER A 140 -24.93 -5.49 -26.54
CA SER A 140 -26.08 -5.87 -27.35
C SER A 140 -27.01 -4.70 -27.64
N PHE A 141 -27.70 -4.74 -28.78
CA PHE A 141 -28.65 -3.73 -29.24
C PHE A 141 -30.00 -4.39 -29.55
N ALA A 142 -31.11 -3.75 -29.14
CA ALA A 142 -32.47 -4.26 -29.38
C ALA A 142 -32.93 -4.16 -30.85
N THR A 143 -32.15 -3.49 -31.71
CA THR A 143 -32.28 -3.49 -33.17
C THR A 143 -30.92 -3.82 -33.79
N GLU A 144 -30.91 -4.64 -34.84
CA GLU A 144 -29.66 -5.04 -35.49
C GLU A 144 -29.03 -3.86 -36.24
N PRO A 145 -27.75 -3.52 -35.98
CA PRO A 145 -27.07 -2.47 -36.72
C PRO A 145 -26.70 -2.93 -38.14
N THR A 146 -26.31 -1.99 -39.01
CA THR A 146 -25.96 -2.25 -40.41
C THR A 146 -24.59 -2.91 -40.63
N TRP A 147 -23.84 -3.15 -39.56
CA TRP A 147 -22.58 -3.90 -39.53
C TRP A 147 -22.77 -5.26 -38.82
N PRO A 148 -21.87 -6.25 -38.99
CA PRO A 148 -22.01 -7.57 -38.35
C PRO A 148 -22.21 -7.46 -36.83
N LYS A 149 -22.95 -8.41 -36.22
CA LYS A 149 -23.35 -8.44 -34.80
C LYS A 149 -22.16 -8.44 -33.82
N GLY A 150 -21.49 -7.31 -33.70
CA GLY A 150 -20.30 -7.13 -32.89
C GLY A 150 -20.66 -6.81 -31.45
N ARG A 151 -20.66 -7.83 -30.58
CA ARG A 151 -20.65 -7.68 -29.12
C ARG A 151 -19.30 -7.16 -28.58
N SER A 152 -18.50 -6.50 -29.43
CA SER A 152 -17.17 -6.01 -29.10
C SER A 152 -17.29 -4.62 -28.52
N LEU A 153 -17.28 -4.51 -27.20
CA LEU A 153 -17.33 -3.22 -26.52
C LEU A 153 -15.96 -2.54 -26.64
N SER A 154 -15.96 -1.33 -27.19
CA SER A 154 -14.76 -0.49 -27.24
C SER A 154 -14.46 0.01 -25.83
N LEU A 155 -13.23 -0.20 -25.35
CA LEU A 155 -12.81 0.30 -24.04
C LEU A 155 -12.72 1.83 -23.98
N GLY A 156 -13.03 2.57 -25.05
CA GLY A 156 -13.16 4.03 -25.05
C GLY A 156 -14.58 4.56 -24.73
N ASP A 157 -15.60 3.70 -24.70
CA ASP A 157 -17.00 4.13 -24.81
C ASP A 157 -17.68 4.35 -23.44
N SER A 158 -18.77 5.14 -23.42
CA SER A 158 -19.41 5.66 -22.19
C SER A 158 -20.41 4.70 -21.53
N HIS A 159 -19.94 3.53 -21.07
CA HIS A 159 -20.79 2.47 -20.47
C HIS A 159 -20.57 2.30 -18.95
N GLY A 160 -20.83 3.35 -18.17
CA GLY A 160 -20.78 3.33 -16.69
C GLY A 160 -22.11 2.99 -16.03
N PRO A 161 -22.13 2.47 -14.79
CA PRO A 161 -20.95 2.15 -13.96
C PRO A 161 -20.26 0.85 -14.39
N VAL A 162 -18.99 0.75 -14.02
CA VAL A 162 -18.10 -0.38 -14.34
C VAL A 162 -17.41 -0.87 -13.07
N VAL A 163 -17.35 -2.19 -12.91
CA VAL A 163 -16.59 -2.84 -11.83
C VAL A 163 -15.39 -3.58 -12.42
N LEU A 164 -14.19 -3.25 -11.97
CA LEU A 164 -12.99 -4.06 -12.17
C LEU A 164 -12.79 -4.97 -10.96
N TYR A 165 -12.39 -6.23 -11.19
CA TYR A 165 -11.81 -7.07 -10.15
C TYR A 165 -10.38 -7.44 -10.54
N THR A 166 -9.45 -7.30 -9.59
CA THR A 166 -8.09 -7.87 -9.67
C THR A 166 -7.78 -8.62 -8.38
N PRO A 167 -6.94 -9.68 -8.39
CA PRO A 167 -6.51 -10.36 -7.16
C PRO A 167 -5.79 -9.45 -6.16
N GLY A 168 -5.13 -8.39 -6.64
CA GLY A 168 -4.43 -7.42 -5.79
C GLY A 168 -5.33 -6.41 -5.08
N GLU A 169 -6.32 -5.84 -5.79
CA GLU A 169 -7.09 -4.66 -5.31
C GLU A 169 -8.54 -5.00 -4.95
N GLY A 170 -8.98 -6.23 -5.23
CA GLY A 170 -10.37 -6.65 -5.10
C GLY A 170 -11.27 -5.92 -6.09
N PHE A 171 -12.50 -5.62 -5.66
CA PHE A 171 -13.47 -4.86 -6.44
C PHE A 171 -13.16 -3.36 -6.47
N GLU A 172 -13.29 -2.75 -7.64
CA GLU A 172 -13.06 -1.34 -7.87
C GLU A 172 -14.11 -0.76 -8.81
N GLU A 173 -14.56 0.45 -8.52
CA GLU A 173 -15.67 1.10 -9.21
C GLU A 173 -15.15 2.25 -10.08
N PHE A 174 -15.56 2.27 -11.35
CA PHE A 174 -15.13 3.22 -12.38
C PHE A 174 -16.35 3.74 -13.16
N ALA A 175 -16.27 4.99 -13.64
CA ALA A 175 -17.36 5.59 -14.41
C ALA A 175 -17.36 5.16 -15.90
N THR A 176 -16.27 4.59 -16.40
CA THR A 176 -16.19 4.03 -17.77
C THR A 176 -15.22 2.85 -17.85
N PRO A 177 -15.34 1.98 -18.88
CA PRO A 177 -14.33 0.96 -19.18
C PRO A 177 -12.94 1.57 -19.46
N ALA A 178 -12.91 2.79 -20.01
CA ALA A 178 -11.67 3.52 -20.28
C ALA A 178 -10.87 3.80 -19.00
N GLN A 179 -11.56 4.24 -17.94
CA GLN A 179 -10.93 4.48 -16.63
C GLN A 179 -10.42 3.18 -16.00
N ALA A 180 -11.18 2.09 -16.11
CA ALA A 180 -10.76 0.77 -15.63
C ALA A 180 -9.52 0.25 -16.38
N ARG A 181 -9.49 0.35 -17.72
CA ARG A 181 -8.29 0.01 -18.53
C ARG A 181 -7.12 0.90 -18.15
N ALA A 182 -7.32 2.21 -18.02
CA ALA A 182 -6.25 3.15 -17.67
C ALA A 182 -5.67 2.88 -16.28
N ALA A 183 -6.50 2.52 -15.29
CA ALA A 183 -6.04 2.12 -13.96
C ALA A 183 -5.21 0.83 -14.00
N LEU A 184 -5.61 -0.16 -14.81
CA LEU A 184 -4.87 -1.42 -14.98
C LEU A 184 -3.55 -1.21 -15.75
N ALA A 185 -3.57 -0.43 -16.83
CA ALA A 185 -2.39 -0.05 -17.62
C ALA A 185 -1.35 0.62 -16.74
N LYS A 186 -1.78 1.68 -16.03
CA LYS A 186 -0.97 2.39 -15.05
C LYS A 186 -0.36 1.48 -13.99
N ARG A 187 -1.04 0.41 -13.54
CA ARG A 187 -0.46 -0.54 -12.58
C ARG A 187 0.74 -1.28 -13.17
N LEU A 188 0.64 -1.76 -14.41
CA LEU A 188 1.76 -2.38 -15.12
C LEU A 188 2.90 -1.36 -15.32
N ASP A 189 2.59 -0.17 -15.84
CA ASP A 189 3.56 0.89 -16.19
C ASP A 189 4.25 1.56 -14.97
N GLN A 190 3.70 1.38 -13.76
CA GLN A 190 4.34 1.83 -12.51
C GLN A 190 5.32 0.82 -11.94
N GLY A 191 5.17 -0.47 -12.25
CA GLY A 191 5.93 -1.55 -11.63
C GLY A 191 5.63 -1.74 -10.14
N GLY A 192 6.49 -2.50 -9.46
CA GLY A 192 6.35 -2.85 -8.05
C GLY A 192 5.20 -3.82 -7.75
N VAL A 193 4.86 -3.97 -6.47
CA VAL A 193 4.01 -5.07 -5.95
C VAL A 193 2.69 -5.25 -6.71
N ASN A 194 1.98 -4.18 -7.09
CA ASN A 194 0.71 -4.30 -7.80
C ASN A 194 0.90 -4.75 -9.27
N ALA A 195 2.01 -4.40 -9.91
CA ALA A 195 2.39 -4.96 -11.21
C ALA A 195 2.84 -6.42 -11.05
N GLU A 196 3.65 -6.72 -10.04
CA GLU A 196 4.14 -8.08 -9.75
C GLU A 196 2.98 -9.06 -9.53
N LEU A 197 1.96 -8.68 -8.74
CA LEU A 197 0.76 -9.49 -8.51
C LEU A 197 -0.04 -9.73 -9.80
N LEU A 198 -0.12 -8.77 -10.72
CA LEU A 198 -0.78 -8.93 -12.02
C LEU A 198 0.05 -9.83 -12.97
N LEU A 199 1.36 -9.60 -13.06
CA LEU A 199 2.29 -10.41 -13.87
C LEU A 199 2.45 -11.85 -13.35
N GLN A 200 2.15 -12.08 -12.07
CA GLN A 200 2.02 -13.41 -11.47
C GLN A 200 0.73 -14.16 -11.90
N THR A 201 -0.20 -13.53 -12.62
CA THR A 201 -1.39 -14.21 -13.19
C THR A 201 -1.20 -14.69 -14.64
N LEU A 202 -0.15 -14.24 -15.32
CA LEU A 202 0.16 -14.57 -16.72
C LEU A 202 0.85 -15.94 -16.87
N PRO A 203 0.95 -16.50 -18.09
CA PRO A 203 1.86 -17.61 -18.40
C PRO A 203 3.31 -17.28 -18.02
N LEU A 204 4.07 -18.28 -17.54
CA LEU A 204 5.41 -18.07 -17.01
C LEU A 204 6.38 -17.55 -18.10
N ALA A 205 6.17 -17.99 -19.34
CA ALA A 205 6.91 -17.54 -20.51
C ALA A 205 6.82 -16.01 -20.77
N LEU A 206 5.77 -15.33 -20.29
CA LEU A 206 5.60 -13.88 -20.45
C LEU A 206 6.23 -13.09 -19.31
N GLN A 207 6.07 -13.56 -18.07
CA GLN A 207 6.67 -12.94 -16.90
C GLN A 207 8.22 -12.93 -16.97
N ASN A 208 8.81 -13.93 -17.62
CA ASN A 208 10.25 -14.07 -17.85
C ASN A 208 10.73 -13.49 -19.21
N ARG A 209 9.90 -12.73 -19.95
CA ARG A 209 10.39 -11.96 -21.11
C ARG A 209 11.36 -10.87 -20.66
N ALA A 210 12.34 -10.55 -21.51
CA ALA A 210 13.31 -9.49 -21.26
C ALA A 210 12.67 -8.08 -21.22
N GLU A 211 11.56 -7.91 -21.93
CA GLU A 211 10.64 -6.78 -21.84
C GLU A 211 9.34 -7.32 -21.25
N GLN A 212 8.93 -6.83 -20.07
CA GLN A 212 7.71 -7.28 -19.40
C GLN A 212 6.46 -6.58 -19.96
N PRO A 213 5.28 -7.24 -19.97
CA PRO A 213 4.03 -6.65 -20.42
C PRO A 213 3.69 -5.32 -19.73
N SER A 214 3.32 -4.34 -20.55
CA SER A 214 3.04 -2.95 -20.22
C SER A 214 1.54 -2.63 -20.33
N GLY A 215 1.16 -1.38 -20.05
CA GLY A 215 -0.18 -0.87 -20.29
C GLY A 215 -0.58 -0.75 -21.77
N ASP A 216 0.38 -0.73 -22.68
CA ASP A 216 0.14 -0.76 -24.13
C ASP A 216 -0.24 -2.18 -24.60
N ASP A 217 0.30 -3.22 -23.96
CA ASP A 217 -0.01 -4.63 -24.28
C ASP A 217 -1.42 -5.07 -23.84
N LEU A 218 -2.11 -4.31 -22.98
CA LEU A 218 -3.49 -4.62 -22.57
C LEU A 218 -4.47 -4.51 -23.74
N THR A 219 -5.34 -5.50 -23.93
CA THR A 219 -6.37 -5.47 -24.98
C THR A 219 -7.20 -4.18 -24.99
N LEU A 220 -7.57 -3.74 -26.21
CA LEU A 220 -8.32 -2.50 -26.46
C LEU A 220 -9.81 -2.75 -26.77
N ARG A 221 -10.14 -3.99 -27.18
CA ARG A 221 -11.50 -4.50 -27.36
C ARG A 221 -11.76 -5.70 -26.46
N ILE A 222 -12.97 -5.79 -25.93
CA ILE A 222 -13.44 -6.89 -25.08
C ILE A 222 -14.75 -7.47 -25.66
N GLU A 223 -14.98 -8.77 -25.44
CA GLU A 223 -16.18 -9.50 -25.87
C GLU A 223 -16.76 -10.27 -24.68
N PRO A 224 -18.09 -10.31 -24.45
CA PRO A 224 -18.67 -10.98 -23.29
C PRO A 224 -18.32 -12.46 -23.27
N LEU A 225 -17.76 -12.95 -22.17
CA LEU A 225 -17.36 -14.33 -22.05
C LEU A 225 -18.59 -15.25 -22.02
N THR A 226 -18.57 -16.28 -22.86
CA THR A 226 -19.61 -17.31 -22.94
C THR A 226 -19.67 -18.18 -21.69
N ALA A 227 -18.51 -18.55 -21.15
CA ALA A 227 -18.32 -19.31 -19.92
C ALA A 227 -18.33 -18.43 -18.64
N ASP A 228 -18.13 -19.07 -17.49
CA ASP A 228 -17.89 -18.42 -16.20
C ASP A 228 -16.44 -17.89 -16.13
N VAL A 229 -16.28 -16.58 -15.91
CA VAL A 229 -14.97 -15.90 -15.90
C VAL A 229 -14.07 -16.33 -14.73
N LEU A 230 -14.65 -16.77 -13.62
CA LEU A 230 -13.90 -17.31 -12.48
C LEU A 230 -13.46 -18.76 -12.75
N ALA A 231 -14.21 -19.50 -13.58
CA ALA A 231 -13.83 -20.84 -14.01
C ALA A 231 -12.77 -20.84 -15.13
N GLU A 232 -12.81 -19.84 -16.03
CA GLU A 232 -11.85 -19.73 -17.15
C GLU A 232 -10.41 -19.52 -16.68
N GLY A 233 -10.20 -18.83 -15.55
CA GLY A 233 -8.86 -18.67 -14.96
C GLY A 233 -8.20 -20.00 -14.57
N ILE A 234 -8.96 -20.95 -14.01
CA ILE A 234 -8.40 -22.13 -13.33
C ILE A 234 -7.51 -23.00 -14.24
N PRO A 235 -7.90 -23.34 -15.49
CA PRO A 235 -7.00 -24.04 -16.42
C PRO A 235 -5.67 -23.33 -16.69
N TRP A 236 -5.66 -22.00 -16.78
CA TRP A 236 -4.44 -21.21 -16.98
C TRP A 236 -3.56 -21.19 -15.72
N MET A 237 -4.18 -21.10 -14.54
CA MET A 237 -3.49 -21.15 -13.25
C MET A 237 -2.78 -22.50 -13.05
N LEU A 238 -3.48 -23.61 -13.34
CA LEU A 238 -2.90 -24.96 -13.31
C LEU A 238 -1.78 -25.14 -14.35
N LYS A 239 -1.92 -24.57 -15.54
CA LYS A 239 -0.87 -24.57 -16.58
C LYS A 239 0.37 -23.78 -16.12
N ARG A 240 0.19 -22.58 -15.55
CA ARG A 240 1.29 -21.78 -15.01
C ARG A 240 2.03 -22.52 -13.89
N GLN A 241 1.30 -23.15 -12.98
CA GLN A 241 1.87 -23.97 -11.90
C GLN A 241 2.71 -25.14 -12.45
N GLN A 242 2.25 -25.80 -13.51
CA GLN A 242 3.04 -26.82 -14.23
C GLN A 242 4.32 -26.21 -14.85
N GLU A 243 4.24 -25.03 -15.47
CA GLU A 243 5.39 -24.31 -16.03
C GLU A 243 6.41 -23.95 -14.92
N GLU A 244 5.95 -23.49 -13.75
CA GLU A 244 6.79 -23.11 -12.59
C GLU A 244 7.50 -24.32 -11.97
N ILE A 245 6.77 -25.42 -11.72
CA ILE A 245 7.36 -26.68 -11.22
C ILE A 245 8.41 -27.21 -12.21
N ASN A 246 8.11 -27.21 -13.51
CA ASN A 246 9.05 -27.69 -14.54
C ASN A 246 10.29 -26.80 -14.64
N LYS A 247 10.16 -25.47 -14.56
CA LYS A 247 11.29 -24.54 -14.49
C LYS A 247 12.16 -24.85 -13.28
N GLN A 248 11.57 -24.83 -12.08
CA GLN A 248 12.35 -24.96 -10.85
C GLN A 248 13.07 -26.30 -10.75
N LEU A 249 12.41 -27.38 -11.16
CA LEU A 249 12.99 -28.70 -11.24
C LEU A 249 14.15 -28.77 -12.27
N THR A 250 14.03 -28.11 -13.42
CA THR A 250 15.09 -28.08 -14.44
C THR A 250 16.34 -27.38 -13.90
N GLU A 251 16.17 -26.27 -13.19
CA GLU A 251 17.25 -25.58 -12.46
C GLU A 251 17.88 -26.50 -11.40
N THR A 252 17.07 -27.14 -10.54
CA THR A 252 17.54 -28.10 -9.54
C THR A 252 18.31 -29.27 -10.15
N LEU A 253 17.86 -29.83 -11.28
CA LEU A 253 18.51 -30.97 -11.95
C LEU A 253 19.75 -30.59 -12.79
N THR A 254 19.99 -29.31 -13.04
CA THR A 254 21.17 -28.81 -13.78
C THR A 254 22.21 -28.13 -12.87
N ALA A 255 21.89 -27.90 -11.60
CA ALA A 255 22.82 -27.37 -10.61
C ALA A 255 24.03 -28.32 -10.39
N ALA A 256 25.24 -27.79 -10.54
CA ALA A 256 26.50 -28.53 -10.42
C ALA A 256 26.88 -28.78 -8.93
N THR A 257 26.05 -29.56 -8.24
CA THR A 257 26.14 -29.79 -6.78
C THR A 257 26.66 -31.21 -6.49
N PRO A 258 27.57 -31.43 -5.51
CA PRO A 258 28.17 -32.76 -5.23
C PRO A 258 27.25 -33.85 -4.65
N GLY A 259 25.93 -33.67 -4.66
CA GLY A 259 24.95 -34.59 -4.08
C GLY A 259 23.61 -34.50 -4.79
N ASN A 260 22.67 -35.41 -4.50
CA ASN A 260 21.36 -35.46 -5.17
C ASN A 260 20.57 -34.16 -4.90
N PRO A 261 20.34 -33.30 -5.90
CA PRO A 261 19.77 -31.97 -5.67
C PRO A 261 18.28 -32.03 -5.31
N LEU A 262 17.60 -33.15 -5.59
CA LEU A 262 16.22 -33.42 -5.13
C LEU A 262 16.15 -33.80 -3.62
N THR A 263 17.28 -33.78 -2.91
CA THR A 263 17.36 -34.00 -1.45
C THR A 263 17.90 -32.79 -0.67
N ASP A 264 18.28 -31.71 -1.36
CA ASP A 264 18.58 -30.43 -0.72
C ASP A 264 17.27 -29.80 -0.20
N PRO A 265 17.19 -29.39 1.08
CA PRO A 265 16.03 -28.70 1.63
C PRO A 265 15.66 -27.42 0.87
N THR A 266 16.64 -26.69 0.33
CA THR A 266 16.43 -25.42 -0.39
C THR A 266 15.68 -25.65 -1.70
N SER A 267 16.17 -26.60 -2.50
CA SER A 267 15.56 -27.05 -3.76
C SER A 267 14.20 -27.69 -3.54
N THR A 268 14.05 -28.49 -2.47
CA THR A 268 12.76 -29.08 -2.08
C THR A 268 11.74 -27.99 -1.74
N GLN A 269 12.15 -27.00 -0.94
CA GLN A 269 11.32 -25.86 -0.57
C GLN A 269 10.93 -25.02 -1.80
N ALA A 270 11.85 -24.79 -2.74
CA ALA A 270 11.59 -24.06 -3.97
C ALA A 270 10.59 -24.79 -4.90
N ILE A 271 10.65 -26.13 -4.98
CA ILE A 271 9.67 -26.92 -5.74
C ILE A 271 8.29 -26.91 -5.06
N ASP A 272 8.21 -26.94 -3.72
CA ASP A 272 6.93 -26.79 -3.00
C ASP A 272 6.41 -25.33 -3.07
N ASP A 273 7.26 -24.30 -3.21
CA ASP A 273 6.83 -22.91 -3.51
C ASP A 273 6.27 -22.80 -4.94
N ALA A 274 6.95 -23.38 -5.94
CA ALA A 274 6.47 -23.45 -7.32
C ALA A 274 5.17 -24.27 -7.47
N ALA A 275 4.86 -25.12 -6.49
CA ALA A 275 3.60 -25.84 -6.40
C ALA A 275 2.52 -25.10 -5.59
N ASP A 276 2.79 -23.94 -4.97
CA ASP A 276 1.84 -23.15 -4.18
C ASP A 276 1.28 -21.98 -4.99
N TRP A 277 0.18 -22.22 -5.71
CA TRP A 277 -0.59 -21.20 -6.44
C TRP A 277 -1.70 -20.54 -5.60
N SER A 278 -1.79 -20.83 -4.30
CA SER A 278 -2.90 -20.36 -3.44
C SER A 278 -3.00 -18.83 -3.39
N TYR A 279 -1.88 -18.13 -3.56
CA TYR A 279 -1.79 -16.67 -3.63
C TYR A 279 -2.65 -16.02 -4.74
N GLN A 280 -3.08 -16.76 -5.76
CA GLN A 280 -3.96 -16.27 -6.83
C GLN A 280 -5.46 -16.34 -6.48
N LEU A 281 -5.83 -17.11 -5.45
CA LEU A 281 -7.20 -17.23 -4.91
C LEU A 281 -7.35 -16.64 -3.51
N ASP A 282 -6.23 -16.29 -2.87
CA ASP A 282 -6.17 -15.58 -1.60
C ASP A 282 -6.68 -14.14 -1.75
N SER A 283 -7.81 -13.83 -1.11
CA SER A 283 -8.36 -12.47 -1.07
C SER A 283 -7.68 -11.57 -0.03
N SER A 284 -6.58 -11.98 0.61
CA SER A 284 -5.87 -11.13 1.58
C SER A 284 -5.46 -9.80 0.98
N ASN A 285 -4.93 -9.77 -0.25
CA ASN A 285 -4.60 -8.51 -0.93
C ASN A 285 -5.86 -7.64 -1.18
N ALA A 286 -6.94 -8.24 -1.70
CA ALA A 286 -8.23 -7.57 -1.88
C ALA A 286 -8.85 -7.04 -0.56
N LEU A 287 -8.61 -7.72 0.56
CA LEU A 287 -9.02 -7.30 1.91
C LEU A 287 -8.13 -6.17 2.45
N LEU A 288 -6.82 -6.17 2.15
CA LEU A 288 -5.92 -5.06 2.47
C LEU A 288 -6.31 -3.81 1.67
N ALA A 289 -6.60 -3.95 0.38
CA ALA A 289 -7.10 -2.86 -0.48
C ALA A 289 -8.48 -2.34 -0.02
N TYR A 290 -9.37 -3.23 0.43
CA TYR A 290 -10.61 -2.82 1.10
C TYR A 290 -10.33 -2.01 2.36
N HIS A 291 -9.53 -2.53 3.29
CA HIS A 291 -9.22 -1.81 4.53
C HIS A 291 -8.54 -0.47 4.26
N ALA A 292 -7.65 -0.36 3.27
CA ALA A 292 -7.06 0.91 2.86
C ALA A 292 -8.11 1.94 2.41
N LYS A 293 -9.05 1.54 1.55
CA LYS A 293 -10.15 2.40 1.06
C LYS A 293 -11.18 2.72 2.15
N LEU A 294 -11.38 1.82 3.11
CA LEU A 294 -12.20 2.07 4.31
C LEU A 294 -11.54 3.10 5.24
N ILE A 295 -10.24 2.94 5.48
CA ILE A 295 -9.41 3.88 6.26
C ILE A 295 -9.44 5.26 5.61
N GLU A 296 -9.16 5.36 4.31
CA GLU A 296 -9.24 6.60 3.52
C GLU A 296 -10.60 7.31 3.68
N LYS A 297 -11.70 6.55 3.60
CA LYS A 297 -13.04 7.09 3.82
C LYS A 297 -13.28 7.58 5.26
N GLN A 298 -12.85 6.81 6.26
CA GLN A 298 -13.12 7.05 7.68
C GLN A 298 -12.17 8.07 8.34
N GLN A 299 -11.09 8.49 7.68
CA GLN A 299 -10.18 9.50 8.20
C GLN A 299 -10.88 10.84 8.49
N PRO A 300 -10.54 11.54 9.59
CA PRO A 300 -11.03 12.87 9.87
C PRO A 300 -10.36 13.91 8.95
N GLU A 301 -11.09 14.97 8.60
CA GLU A 301 -10.61 15.97 7.63
C GLU A 301 -9.31 16.68 8.02
N TRP A 302 -9.03 16.87 9.32
CA TRP A 302 -7.75 17.45 9.76
C TRP A 302 -6.54 16.59 9.37
N LEU A 303 -6.72 15.28 9.20
CA LEU A 303 -5.66 14.34 8.81
C LEU A 303 -5.55 14.16 7.29
N LYS A 304 -6.62 14.41 6.54
CA LYS A 304 -6.60 14.48 5.06
C LYS A 304 -6.00 15.79 4.54
N ASN A 305 -5.94 16.81 5.39
CA ASN A 305 -5.47 18.16 5.08
C ASN A 305 -4.26 18.56 5.95
N LEU A 306 -3.35 17.62 6.20
CA LEU A 306 -2.02 17.95 6.77
C LEU A 306 -1.28 18.92 5.85
N THR A 307 -0.48 19.82 6.42
CA THR A 307 0.44 20.64 5.63
C THR A 307 1.62 19.78 5.10
N PRO A 308 2.29 20.16 4.01
CA PRO A 308 3.45 19.41 3.50
C PRO A 308 4.57 19.21 4.53
N ALA A 309 4.74 20.17 5.46
CA ALA A 309 5.68 20.03 6.58
C ALA A 309 5.22 19.00 7.63
N GLN A 310 3.91 18.93 7.92
CA GLN A 310 3.34 17.92 8.80
C GLN A 310 3.35 16.53 8.15
N GLU A 311 3.11 16.43 6.84
CA GLU A 311 3.30 15.21 6.05
C GLU A 311 4.76 14.74 6.10
N ALA A 312 5.74 15.64 5.89
CA ALA A 312 7.15 15.29 5.95
C ALA A 312 7.58 14.77 7.34
N ILE A 313 7.09 15.38 8.43
CA ILE A 313 7.32 14.90 9.80
C ILE A 313 6.64 13.55 10.03
N PHE A 314 5.37 13.38 9.62
CA PHE A 314 4.65 12.12 9.72
C PHE A 314 5.37 10.99 8.97
N LEU A 315 5.81 11.24 7.73
CA LEU A 315 6.52 10.28 6.90
C LEU A 315 7.90 9.94 7.47
N ASN A 316 8.57 10.87 8.14
CA ASN A 316 9.81 10.57 8.85
C ASN A 316 9.57 9.69 10.09
N LEU A 317 8.56 10.02 10.91
CA LEU A 317 8.18 9.22 12.08
C LEU A 317 7.63 7.83 11.67
N GLU A 318 6.94 7.72 10.54
CA GLU A 318 6.52 6.43 9.97
C GLU A 318 7.72 5.63 9.45
N ARG A 319 8.75 6.28 8.91
CA ARG A 319 10.02 5.64 8.54
C ARG A 319 10.81 5.16 9.75
N SER A 320 10.82 5.91 10.86
CA SER A 320 11.42 5.48 12.14
C SER A 320 10.68 4.28 12.72
N GLU A 321 9.35 4.38 12.93
CA GLU A 321 8.51 3.30 13.44
C GLU A 321 8.65 2.02 12.59
N LYS A 322 8.78 2.15 11.26
CA LYS A 322 9.09 1.03 10.37
C LYS A 322 10.51 0.49 10.58
N LYS A 323 11.53 1.33 10.68
CA LYS A 323 12.93 0.92 10.87
C LYS A 323 13.13 0.14 12.17
N SER A 324 12.52 0.58 13.28
CA SER A 324 12.54 -0.17 14.55
C SER A 324 11.67 -1.43 14.50
N THR A 325 10.51 -1.40 13.84
CA THR A 325 9.72 -2.61 13.54
C THR A 325 10.55 -3.66 12.79
N ASP A 326 11.23 -3.27 11.71
CA ASP A 326 12.03 -4.16 10.88
C ASP A 326 13.27 -4.69 11.63
N ALA A 327 13.78 -3.94 12.63
CA ALA A 327 14.85 -4.40 13.52
C ALA A 327 14.35 -5.36 14.63
N LEU A 328 13.10 -5.20 15.08
CA LEU A 328 12.50 -5.94 16.19
C LEU A 328 11.88 -7.27 15.74
N LEU A 329 11.15 -7.30 14.61
CA LEU A 329 10.45 -8.49 14.15
C LEU A 329 11.37 -9.72 13.98
N PRO A 330 12.60 -9.63 13.39
CA PRO A 330 13.52 -10.76 13.28
C PRO A 330 14.11 -11.23 14.62
N ARG A 331 13.97 -10.43 15.69
CA ARG A 331 14.37 -10.80 17.05
C ARG A 331 13.24 -11.60 17.72
N LEU A 332 11.98 -11.16 17.54
CA LEU A 332 10.79 -11.87 18.02
C LEU A 332 10.57 -13.21 17.31
N GLN A 333 10.85 -13.29 16.01
CA GLN A 333 10.78 -14.54 15.23
C GLN A 333 11.75 -15.64 15.69
N LYS A 334 12.71 -15.34 16.59
CA LYS A 334 13.55 -16.35 17.25
C LYS A 334 12.83 -17.07 18.39
N ILE A 335 11.77 -16.48 18.94
CA ILE A 335 10.91 -17.11 19.93
C ILE A 335 9.90 -17.98 19.16
N PRO A 336 9.93 -19.31 19.29
CA PRO A 336 8.97 -20.18 18.62
C PRO A 336 7.55 -19.89 19.12
N SER A 337 6.53 -20.11 18.27
CA SER A 337 5.15 -20.10 18.75
C SER A 337 4.94 -21.19 19.80
N LEU A 338 3.95 -21.03 20.68
CA LEU A 338 3.56 -22.05 21.66
C LEU A 338 3.21 -23.40 20.98
N SER A 339 2.68 -23.36 19.76
CA SER A 339 2.38 -24.56 18.95
C SER A 339 3.65 -25.22 18.39
N ASP A 340 4.54 -24.45 17.76
CA ASP A 340 5.84 -24.93 17.28
C ASP A 340 6.68 -25.52 18.42
N PHE A 341 6.76 -24.81 19.55
CA PHE A 341 7.47 -25.28 20.74
C PHE A 341 6.87 -26.57 21.29
N SER A 342 5.54 -26.70 21.38
CA SER A 342 4.88 -27.94 21.77
C SER A 342 5.23 -29.10 20.83
N ARG A 343 5.08 -28.87 19.51
CA ARG A 343 5.36 -29.86 18.48
C ARG A 343 6.81 -30.34 18.55
N ASP A 344 7.76 -29.43 18.58
CA ASP A 344 9.18 -29.76 18.50
C ASP A 344 9.68 -30.37 19.81
N ARG A 345 9.13 -29.94 20.95
CA ARG A 345 9.39 -30.57 22.26
C ARG A 345 8.76 -31.96 22.40
N MET A 346 7.61 -32.21 21.77
CA MET A 346 7.02 -33.55 21.67
C MET A 346 7.77 -34.45 20.69
N ASN A 347 8.24 -33.90 19.56
CA ASN A 347 9.16 -34.57 18.64
C ASN A 347 10.44 -35.00 19.38
N GLU A 348 11.05 -34.11 20.17
CA GLU A 348 12.19 -34.45 21.03
C GLU A 348 11.87 -35.51 22.08
N ALA A 349 10.73 -35.40 22.78
CA ALA A 349 10.38 -36.31 23.87
C ALA A 349 10.15 -37.75 23.35
N ILE A 350 9.43 -37.90 22.23
CA ILE A 350 9.30 -39.20 21.55
C ILE A 350 10.66 -39.68 21.05
N LYS A 351 11.50 -38.82 20.46
CA LYS A 351 12.85 -39.18 19.99
C LYS A 351 13.79 -39.61 21.13
N LYS A 352 13.60 -39.10 22.36
CA LYS A 352 14.37 -39.55 23.54
C LYS A 352 13.99 -40.97 23.98
N LEU A 353 12.73 -41.37 23.79
CA LEU A 353 12.27 -42.75 24.04
C LEU A 353 12.56 -43.69 22.86
N TYR A 354 12.52 -43.17 21.64
CA TYR A 354 12.67 -43.93 20.38
C TYR A 354 13.62 -43.19 19.42
N PRO A 355 14.96 -43.30 19.60
CA PRO A 355 15.94 -42.49 18.86
C PRO A 355 15.92 -42.62 17.33
N THR A 356 15.40 -43.73 16.81
CA THR A 356 15.22 -44.02 15.38
C THR A 356 13.91 -43.46 14.79
N ALA A 357 12.99 -42.97 15.63
CA ALA A 357 11.67 -42.53 15.20
C ALA A 357 11.71 -41.15 14.52
N GLN A 358 11.35 -41.10 13.24
CA GLN A 358 11.09 -39.85 12.51
C GLN A 358 9.58 -39.55 12.55
N ILE A 359 9.16 -38.77 13.55
CA ILE A 359 7.75 -38.41 13.78
C ILE A 359 7.45 -36.94 13.46
N ASP A 360 6.16 -36.60 13.50
CA ASP A 360 5.62 -35.25 13.33
C ASP A 360 4.40 -35.11 14.26
N ALA A 361 4.58 -34.48 15.43
CA ALA A 361 3.55 -34.43 16.48
C ALA A 361 2.19 -33.87 16.03
N ASP A 362 2.14 -33.02 15.00
CA ASP A 362 0.91 -32.49 14.39
C ASP A 362 0.12 -33.56 13.60
N LYS A 363 0.78 -34.65 13.19
CA LYS A 363 0.19 -35.80 12.48
C LYS A 363 -0.16 -36.94 13.44
N LEU A 364 0.55 -37.06 14.56
CA LEU A 364 0.29 -38.04 15.60
C LEU A 364 -1.05 -37.75 16.26
N LYS A 365 -2.07 -38.56 15.96
CA LYS A 365 -3.40 -38.43 16.55
C LYS A 365 -3.51 -39.29 17.81
N VAL A 366 -3.82 -38.64 18.92
CA VAL A 366 -4.22 -39.33 20.14
C VAL A 366 -5.73 -39.57 20.07
N GLN A 367 -6.14 -40.81 20.34
CA GLN A 367 -7.53 -41.17 20.66
C GLN A 367 -7.78 -40.89 22.14
N ILE A 368 -8.87 -40.20 22.42
CA ILE A 368 -9.30 -39.80 23.75
C ILE A 368 -10.69 -40.36 23.95
N ASP A 369 -10.81 -41.40 24.77
CA ASP A 369 -12.08 -42.02 25.10
C ASP A 369 -12.55 -41.45 26.44
N GLU A 370 -13.54 -40.54 26.37
CA GLU A 370 -14.15 -39.91 27.53
C GLU A 370 -15.34 -40.74 28.00
N THR A 371 -15.41 -41.03 29.30
CA THR A 371 -16.56 -41.70 29.94
C THR A 371 -16.99 -40.88 31.14
N THR A 372 -18.24 -40.45 31.15
CA THR A 372 -18.82 -39.64 32.23
C THR A 372 -19.98 -40.40 32.87
N ILE A 373 -19.89 -40.57 34.19
CA ILE A 373 -20.91 -41.19 35.03
C ILE A 373 -21.51 -40.11 35.92
N GLN A 374 -22.84 -39.98 35.93
CA GLN A 374 -23.56 -38.97 36.70
C GLN A 374 -24.63 -39.64 37.59
N ASP A 375 -24.62 -39.30 38.87
CA ASP A 375 -25.67 -39.63 39.84
C ASP A 375 -26.67 -38.45 39.90
N ASN A 376 -27.96 -38.73 39.70
CA ASN A 376 -28.99 -37.69 39.62
C ASN A 376 -29.80 -37.50 40.92
N SER A 377 -29.32 -38.02 42.06
CA SER A 377 -29.96 -37.83 43.38
C SER A 377 -29.99 -36.36 43.85
N THR A 378 -31.04 -35.96 44.56
CA THR A 378 -31.28 -34.56 44.99
C THR A 378 -31.13 -34.37 46.49
N ASP A 379 -30.45 -33.30 46.93
CA ASP A 379 -30.14 -33.05 48.35
C ASP A 379 -31.32 -32.54 49.20
N PHE A 380 -32.57 -32.79 48.78
CA PHE A 380 -33.79 -32.39 49.47
C PHE A 380 -34.57 -33.61 49.96
N LEU A 381 -34.56 -33.84 51.28
CA LEU A 381 -35.25 -34.96 51.95
C LEU A 381 -36.74 -35.10 51.59
N ILE A 382 -37.42 -33.99 51.27
CA ILE A 382 -38.84 -33.97 50.90
C ILE A 382 -39.05 -34.40 49.42
N ALA A 383 -38.08 -34.14 48.55
CA ALA A 383 -38.10 -34.61 47.16
C ALA A 383 -37.72 -36.10 47.08
N ASP A 384 -36.72 -36.53 47.85
CA ASP A 384 -36.28 -37.93 47.91
C ASP A 384 -37.42 -38.87 48.37
N LEU A 385 -38.23 -38.45 49.36
CA LEU A 385 -39.38 -39.23 49.83
C LEU A 385 -40.48 -39.38 48.76
N ALA A 386 -40.66 -38.38 47.88
CA ALA A 386 -41.60 -38.43 46.77
C ALA A 386 -41.07 -39.26 45.58
N MET A 387 -39.75 -39.32 45.39
CA MET A 387 -39.10 -40.01 44.27
C MET A 387 -38.63 -41.44 44.58
N SER A 388 -38.55 -41.84 45.85
CA SER A 388 -38.11 -43.17 46.34
C SER A 388 -38.87 -44.38 45.71
N ILE A 389 -40.03 -44.14 45.10
CA ILE A 389 -40.86 -45.15 44.42
C ILE A 389 -40.30 -45.53 43.03
N LEU A 390 -39.41 -44.72 42.45
CA LEU A 390 -38.79 -44.93 41.14
C LEU A 390 -37.26 -45.04 41.28
N GLY A 391 -36.68 -46.15 40.82
CA GLY A 391 -35.32 -46.58 41.18
C GLY A 391 -34.16 -45.68 40.70
N LYS A 392 -32.99 -45.84 41.34
CA LYS A 392 -31.77 -45.04 41.13
C LYS A 392 -31.43 -44.79 39.65
N HIS A 393 -31.39 -43.50 39.29
CA HIS A 393 -30.92 -43.05 37.97
C HIS A 393 -29.44 -42.63 37.99
N ILE A 394 -28.55 -43.59 37.73
CA ILE A 394 -27.18 -43.31 37.27
C ILE A 394 -27.21 -43.21 35.74
N THR A 395 -26.64 -42.15 35.18
CA THR A 395 -26.52 -41.95 33.73
C THR A 395 -25.06 -42.00 33.31
N THR A 396 -24.73 -42.91 32.39
CA THR A 396 -23.39 -43.00 31.79
C THR A 396 -23.44 -42.52 30.34
N SER A 397 -22.54 -41.62 29.97
CA SER A 397 -22.29 -41.20 28.59
C SER A 397 -20.82 -41.43 28.22
N SER A 398 -20.55 -41.75 26.97
CA SER A 398 -19.18 -41.85 26.44
C SER A 398 -19.08 -41.13 25.10
N GLU A 399 -17.93 -40.50 24.87
CA GLU A 399 -17.64 -39.70 23.70
C GLU A 399 -16.18 -39.92 23.28
N GLN A 400 -15.95 -40.26 22.01
CA GLN A 400 -14.60 -40.44 21.47
C GLN A 400 -14.15 -39.16 20.75
N LYS A 401 -12.96 -38.67 21.12
CA LYS A 401 -12.33 -37.46 20.58
C LYS A 401 -10.96 -37.78 20.01
N HIS A 402 -10.49 -36.95 19.08
CA HIS A 402 -9.12 -36.99 18.59
C HIS A 402 -8.47 -35.62 18.68
N LEU A 403 -7.21 -35.59 19.14
CA LEU A 403 -6.35 -34.40 19.14
C LEU A 403 -4.98 -34.76 18.53
N SER A 404 -4.22 -33.77 18.07
CA SER A 404 -2.79 -33.99 17.80
C SER A 404 -2.02 -34.17 19.11
N LEU A 405 -0.84 -34.76 19.07
CA LEU A 405 0.06 -34.81 20.22
C LEU A 405 0.45 -33.40 20.67
N THR A 406 0.65 -32.48 19.71
CA THR A 406 0.89 -31.05 19.92
C THR A 406 -0.23 -30.39 20.75
N ASP A 407 -1.50 -30.58 20.36
CA ASP A 407 -2.68 -30.07 21.08
C ASP A 407 -2.82 -30.68 22.47
N LEU A 408 -2.57 -31.98 22.60
CA LEU A 408 -2.78 -32.71 23.84
C LEU A 408 -1.76 -32.30 24.91
N ALA A 409 -0.51 -32.05 24.51
CA ALA A 409 0.55 -31.61 25.40
C ALA A 409 0.38 -30.15 25.85
N LEU A 410 -0.22 -29.30 25.01
CA LEU A 410 -0.61 -27.94 25.39
C LEU A 410 -1.76 -27.91 26.40
N LYS A 411 -2.76 -28.77 26.19
CA LYS A 411 -3.91 -28.89 27.10
C LYS A 411 -3.52 -29.56 28.41
N ASN A 412 -2.76 -30.66 28.36
CA ASN A 412 -2.48 -31.57 29.46
C ASN A 412 -3.78 -32.13 30.12
N PRO A 413 -4.46 -33.10 29.46
CA PRO A 413 -5.86 -33.49 29.71
C PRO A 413 -6.14 -34.02 31.14
N THR A 414 -5.11 -34.44 31.86
CA THR A 414 -5.15 -34.91 33.25
C THR A 414 -5.67 -33.87 34.24
N GLY A 415 -5.52 -32.57 33.96
CA GLY A 415 -6.01 -31.50 34.84
C GLY A 415 -7.51 -31.21 34.79
N PHE A 416 -8.24 -31.69 33.76
CA PHE A 416 -9.60 -31.19 33.45
C PHE A 416 -10.76 -31.96 34.11
N LEU A 417 -10.46 -33.00 34.90
CA LEU A 417 -11.47 -33.87 35.48
C LEU A 417 -12.21 -33.16 36.63
N PRO A 418 -13.54 -32.96 36.55
CA PRO A 418 -14.30 -32.39 37.65
C PRO A 418 -14.32 -33.37 38.83
N ARG A 419 -13.73 -33.01 39.97
CA ARG A 419 -14.12 -33.61 41.25
C ARG A 419 -15.42 -32.97 41.72
N SER A 420 -16.53 -33.65 41.43
CA SER A 420 -17.84 -33.35 42.00
C SER A 420 -18.42 -34.62 42.62
N VAL A 421 -19.16 -34.48 43.72
CA VAL A 421 -19.64 -35.64 44.51
C VAL A 421 -20.63 -36.52 43.71
N LYS A 422 -21.28 -35.96 42.69
CA LYS A 422 -22.34 -36.61 41.89
C LYS A 422 -22.00 -36.80 40.41
N LYS A 423 -20.78 -36.47 39.96
CA LYS A 423 -20.36 -36.67 38.58
C LYS A 423 -18.86 -36.94 38.48
N THR A 424 -18.55 -38.09 37.91
CA THR A 424 -17.19 -38.62 37.71
C THR A 424 -16.93 -38.75 36.22
N THR A 425 -15.86 -38.12 35.73
CA THR A 425 -15.39 -38.27 34.35
C THR A 425 -14.03 -38.97 34.35
N THR A 426 -13.88 -39.96 33.49
CA THR A 426 -12.65 -40.70 33.24
C THR A 426 -12.21 -40.45 31.79
N LEU A 427 -10.90 -40.28 31.58
CA LEU A 427 -10.27 -40.10 30.27
C LEU A 427 -9.20 -41.19 30.07
N THR A 428 -9.36 -41.99 29.04
CA THR A 428 -8.37 -42.96 28.57
C THR A 428 -7.74 -42.44 27.28
N LEU A 429 -6.40 -42.40 27.24
CA LEU A 429 -5.64 -41.92 26.08
C LEU A 429 -4.92 -43.07 25.38
N THR A 430 -4.91 -43.08 24.04
CA THR A 430 -4.14 -44.05 23.23
C THR A 430 -3.53 -43.35 22.01
N LEU A 431 -2.22 -43.57 21.76
CA LEU A 431 -1.51 -43.01 20.61
C LEU A 431 -0.70 -44.08 19.87
N PRO A 432 -1.12 -44.53 18.66
CA PRO A 432 -0.23 -45.29 17.78
C PRO A 432 0.87 -44.37 17.22
N LEU A 433 2.13 -44.75 17.37
CA LEU A 433 3.25 -44.01 16.79
C LEU A 433 3.38 -44.36 15.30
N VAL A 434 3.35 -43.31 14.47
CA VAL A 434 3.55 -43.40 13.02
C VAL A 434 4.66 -42.46 12.56
N ASP A 435 5.35 -42.84 11.48
CA ASP A 435 6.38 -42.02 10.86
C ASP A 435 5.78 -40.77 10.18
N ILE A 436 6.65 -39.88 9.68
CA ILE A 436 6.23 -38.67 8.94
C ILE A 436 5.34 -38.92 7.71
N LYS A 437 5.21 -40.18 7.24
CA LYS A 437 4.39 -40.63 6.10
C LYS A 437 3.09 -41.33 6.54
N GLY A 438 2.97 -41.72 7.81
CA GLY A 438 1.82 -42.43 8.38
C GLY A 438 2.00 -43.94 8.58
N ASN A 439 3.21 -44.49 8.39
CA ASN A 439 3.50 -45.91 8.62
C ASN A 439 3.71 -46.19 10.12
N PRO A 440 3.21 -47.30 10.70
CA PRO A 440 3.47 -47.64 12.09
C PRO A 440 4.97 -47.81 12.37
N ILE A 441 5.44 -47.24 13.48
CA ILE A 441 6.84 -47.39 13.92
C ILE A 441 6.94 -48.66 14.78
N PRO A 442 7.81 -49.63 14.43
CA PRO A 442 7.98 -50.86 15.18
C PRO A 442 8.84 -50.69 16.44
N ASP A 443 8.59 -51.54 17.43
CA ASP A 443 9.46 -51.77 18.59
C ASP A 443 10.67 -52.65 18.21
N SER A 444 11.50 -53.00 19.20
CA SER A 444 12.66 -53.90 19.02
C SER A 444 12.30 -55.32 18.56
N ASN A 445 11.01 -55.68 18.58
CA ASN A 445 10.47 -57.00 18.21
C ASN A 445 9.69 -56.94 16.88
N GLY A 446 9.66 -55.78 16.20
CA GLY A 446 8.93 -55.58 14.94
C GLY A 446 7.45 -55.23 15.10
N LYS A 447 6.94 -55.06 16.33
CA LYS A 447 5.51 -54.79 16.60
C LYS A 447 5.24 -53.28 16.63
N PRO A 448 4.15 -52.77 16.02
CA PRO A 448 3.75 -51.36 16.12
C PRO A 448 3.73 -50.83 17.56
N ILE A 449 4.43 -49.72 17.80
CA ILE A 449 4.42 -49.01 19.08
C ILE A 449 3.10 -48.26 19.23
N ILE A 450 2.39 -48.54 20.32
CA ILE A 450 1.21 -47.80 20.73
C ILE A 450 1.47 -47.34 22.16
N LEU A 451 1.51 -46.03 22.38
CA LEU A 451 1.61 -45.46 23.72
C LEU A 451 0.25 -45.55 24.39
N ASN A 452 0.23 -46.18 25.57
CA ASN A 452 -0.95 -46.26 26.41
C ASN A 452 -1.14 -44.99 27.24
N ASP A 453 -2.22 -44.96 28.01
CA ASP A 453 -2.64 -43.84 28.84
C ASP A 453 -1.55 -43.37 29.83
N GLU A 454 -0.92 -44.30 30.56
CA GLU A 454 0.13 -44.02 31.53
C GLU A 454 1.41 -43.49 30.86
N GLN A 455 1.85 -44.14 29.79
CA GLN A 455 3.04 -43.74 29.01
C GLN A 455 2.87 -42.35 28.40
N LEU A 456 1.68 -42.04 27.90
CA LEU A 456 1.40 -40.75 27.29
C LEU A 456 1.26 -39.63 28.34
N LYS A 457 0.66 -39.93 29.51
CA LYS A 457 0.62 -39.02 30.66
C LYS A 457 2.03 -38.76 31.20
N ALA A 458 2.88 -39.78 31.29
CA ALA A 458 4.29 -39.63 31.66
C ALA A 458 5.06 -38.78 30.63
N LEU A 459 4.90 -39.04 29.34
CA LEU A 459 5.52 -38.26 28.25
C LEU A 459 5.17 -36.77 28.34
N ILE A 460 3.88 -36.44 28.47
CA ILE A 460 3.40 -35.05 28.55
C ILE A 460 3.90 -34.39 29.85
N ASN A 461 3.85 -35.10 30.98
CA ASN A 461 4.30 -34.57 32.27
C ASN A 461 5.83 -34.36 32.35
N THR A 462 6.62 -35.22 31.70
CA THR A 462 8.07 -35.05 31.59
C THR A 462 8.45 -33.98 30.56
N ALA A 463 7.62 -33.78 29.54
CA ALA A 463 7.80 -32.66 28.61
C ALA A 463 7.52 -31.31 29.27
N ASP A 464 6.46 -31.18 30.09
CA ASP A 464 6.08 -29.93 30.78
C ASP A 464 5.97 -28.74 29.82
N VAL A 465 5.25 -28.90 28.70
CA VAL A 465 5.26 -27.91 27.60
C VAL A 465 4.94 -26.49 28.08
N GLY A 466 3.87 -26.30 28.87
CA GLY A 466 3.52 -25.00 29.44
C GLY A 466 4.61 -24.44 30.37
N GLY A 467 5.03 -25.22 31.37
CA GLY A 467 6.02 -24.79 32.36
C GLY A 467 7.45 -24.61 31.80
N GLN A 468 7.71 -25.05 30.57
CA GLN A 468 9.01 -24.91 29.91
C GLN A 468 8.97 -23.81 28.85
N TYR A 469 7.79 -23.53 28.27
CA TYR A 469 7.56 -22.34 27.46
C TYR A 469 7.55 -21.07 28.33
N ASP A 470 6.95 -21.13 29.52
CA ASP A 470 7.06 -20.07 30.54
C ASP A 470 8.52 -19.72 30.85
N LYS A 471 9.37 -20.74 31.09
CA LYS A 471 10.81 -20.57 31.31
C LYS A 471 11.53 -19.99 30.09
N LEU A 472 11.13 -20.38 28.87
CA LEU A 472 11.67 -19.81 27.63
C LEU A 472 11.30 -18.33 27.49
N LEU A 473 10.04 -17.97 27.67
CA LEU A 473 9.58 -16.59 27.63
C LEU A 473 10.29 -15.73 28.68
N LYS A 474 10.34 -16.17 29.94
CA LYS A 474 11.05 -15.48 31.03
C LYS A 474 12.57 -15.34 30.80
N LYS A 475 13.17 -16.23 29.99
CA LYS A 475 14.58 -16.16 29.58
C LYS A 475 14.79 -15.17 28.42
N GLU A 476 14.06 -15.32 27.31
CA GLU A 476 14.29 -14.51 26.11
C GLU A 476 13.74 -13.07 26.25
N LEU A 477 12.68 -12.88 27.04
CA LEU A 477 12.04 -11.58 27.30
C LEU A 477 12.49 -10.93 28.61
N ALA A 478 13.46 -11.50 29.32
CA ALA A 478 13.83 -11.20 30.71
C ALA A 478 13.65 -9.70 31.09
N PRO A 479 12.69 -9.36 31.98
CA PRO A 479 12.28 -7.97 32.23
C PRO A 479 13.41 -7.08 32.79
N ASP A 480 14.33 -7.68 33.55
CA ASP A 480 15.33 -6.94 34.32
C ASP A 480 16.72 -6.95 33.66
N ALA A 481 16.99 -7.89 32.76
CA ALA A 481 18.26 -7.98 32.02
C ALA A 481 18.26 -7.07 30.77
N PRO A 482 19.36 -6.38 30.45
CA PRO A 482 19.55 -5.76 29.14
C PRO A 482 19.61 -6.84 28.04
N SER A 483 18.94 -6.63 26.91
CA SER A 483 19.04 -7.53 25.77
C SER A 483 18.80 -6.81 24.44
N ASP A 484 19.37 -7.36 23.37
CA ASP A 484 19.13 -6.95 21.98
C ASP A 484 17.64 -6.88 21.61
N LEU A 485 16.80 -7.70 22.25
CA LEU A 485 15.36 -7.72 22.04
C LEU A 485 14.65 -6.60 22.81
N ARG A 486 15.03 -6.39 24.08
CA ARG A 486 14.50 -5.33 24.93
C ARG A 486 14.78 -3.94 24.37
N GLU A 487 16.00 -3.67 23.93
CA GLU A 487 16.34 -2.35 23.37
C GLU A 487 15.71 -2.11 21.99
N ALA A 488 15.57 -3.15 21.15
CA ALA A 488 14.79 -3.06 19.92
C ALA A 488 13.29 -2.79 20.19
N TRP A 489 12.72 -3.40 21.25
CA TRP A 489 11.34 -3.14 21.68
C TRP A 489 11.19 -1.70 22.20
N LYS A 490 12.13 -1.20 23.00
CA LYS A 490 12.12 0.17 23.52
C LYS A 490 12.25 1.21 22.42
N SER A 491 13.09 0.98 21.41
CA SER A 491 13.17 1.83 20.21
C SER A 491 11.83 1.84 19.45
N ASN A 492 11.21 0.68 19.22
CA ASN A 492 9.91 0.61 18.54
C ASN A 492 8.77 1.27 19.33
N LEU A 493 8.77 1.12 20.66
CA LEU A 493 7.85 1.83 21.54
C LEU A 493 8.05 3.35 21.46
N SER A 494 9.30 3.82 21.42
CA SER A 494 9.63 5.25 21.35
C SER A 494 9.18 5.88 20.04
N ASP A 495 9.63 5.34 18.89
CA ASP A 495 9.28 5.85 17.57
C ASP A 495 7.74 5.90 17.34
N ALA A 496 7.04 4.89 17.86
CA ALA A 496 5.58 4.83 17.76
C ALA A 496 4.90 5.83 18.71
N MET A 497 5.39 6.01 19.94
CA MET A 497 4.88 7.02 20.87
C MET A 497 5.14 8.44 20.35
N GLU A 498 6.29 8.70 19.73
CA GLU A 498 6.58 9.97 19.05
C GLU A 498 5.58 10.25 17.92
N LYS A 499 5.32 9.25 17.04
CA LYS A 499 4.34 9.41 15.96
C LYS A 499 2.91 9.59 16.47
N ASP A 500 2.51 8.80 17.46
CA ASP A 500 1.17 8.86 18.06
C ASP A 500 0.98 10.15 18.88
N ALA A 501 2.05 10.72 19.46
CA ALA A 501 2.06 12.05 20.12
C ALA A 501 1.98 13.20 19.11
N PHE A 502 2.71 13.11 18.00
CA PHE A 502 2.62 14.07 16.88
C PHE A 502 1.20 14.12 16.29
N LEU A 503 0.58 12.95 16.04
CA LEU A 503 -0.81 12.87 15.61
C LEU A 503 -1.78 13.51 16.62
N ALA A 504 -1.53 13.38 17.92
CA ALA A 504 -2.33 14.04 18.94
C ALA A 504 -2.09 15.56 19.00
N GLN A 505 -0.87 16.05 18.74
CA GLN A 505 -0.59 17.49 18.66
C GLN A 505 -1.35 18.17 17.51
N LEU A 506 -1.59 17.45 16.40
CA LEU A 506 -2.36 17.94 15.26
C LEU A 506 -3.88 17.73 15.40
N SER A 507 -4.32 16.85 16.30
CA SER A 507 -5.74 16.57 16.52
C SER A 507 -6.41 17.70 17.32
N PRO A 508 -7.44 18.39 16.77
CA PRO A 508 -8.08 19.53 17.43
C PRO A 508 -8.87 19.14 18.70
N THR A 509 -9.09 17.84 18.93
CA THR A 509 -9.82 17.31 20.09
C THR A 509 -8.95 16.60 21.12
N ALA A 510 -7.67 16.33 20.80
CA ALA A 510 -6.78 15.58 21.68
C ALA A 510 -6.25 16.43 22.85
N TYR A 511 -5.79 17.66 22.60
CA TYR A 511 -5.27 18.56 23.64
C TYR A 511 -6.09 19.85 23.72
N LYS A 512 -6.44 20.28 24.93
CA LYS A 512 -7.35 21.40 25.20
C LYS A 512 -6.61 22.59 25.79
N GLU A 513 -5.88 22.40 26.88
CA GLU A 513 -5.31 23.50 27.64
C GLU A 513 -4.00 24.06 27.05
N GLN A 514 -3.80 25.37 27.16
CA GLN A 514 -2.53 26.04 26.88
C GLN A 514 -1.61 25.92 28.11
N ALA A 515 -0.28 25.92 27.90
CA ALA A 515 0.66 26.02 29.02
C ALA A 515 0.69 27.44 29.60
N ALA A 516 1.15 27.56 30.84
CA ALA A 516 1.22 28.85 31.53
C ALA A 516 2.43 29.67 31.05
N GLU A 517 3.60 29.03 30.95
CA GLU A 517 4.87 29.65 30.57
C GLU A 517 5.05 29.71 29.03
N ASP A 518 5.23 28.57 28.37
CA ASP A 518 5.43 28.51 26.91
C ASP A 518 4.11 28.26 26.15
N LYS A 519 3.50 29.34 25.65
CA LYS A 519 2.24 29.28 24.88
C LYS A 519 2.40 28.84 23.43
N SER A 520 3.61 28.50 22.96
CA SER A 520 3.83 27.96 21.62
C SER A 520 3.24 26.55 21.43
N SER A 521 2.97 25.84 22.53
CA SER A 521 2.45 24.48 22.53
C SER A 521 1.38 24.25 23.60
N LYS A 522 0.57 23.20 23.41
CA LYS A 522 -0.44 22.77 24.39
C LYS A 522 0.26 22.18 25.62
N ARG A 523 -0.26 22.44 26.83
CA ARG A 523 0.34 21.95 28.08
C ARG A 523 0.48 20.43 28.10
N ALA A 524 -0.56 19.73 27.66
CA ALA A 524 -0.57 18.29 27.51
C ALA A 524 0.52 17.76 26.56
N ALA A 525 0.87 18.51 25.50
CA ALA A 525 1.94 18.12 24.58
C ALA A 525 3.32 18.24 25.26
N GLN A 526 3.57 19.33 26.01
CA GLN A 526 4.81 19.51 26.77
C GLN A 526 5.00 18.42 27.84
N TRP A 527 3.92 18.00 28.50
CA TRP A 527 3.97 16.87 29.43
C TRP A 527 4.34 15.56 28.73
N VAL A 528 3.83 15.31 27.52
CA VAL A 528 4.20 14.15 26.71
C VAL A 528 5.67 14.22 26.28
N THR A 529 6.14 15.35 25.75
CA THR A 529 7.56 15.58 25.41
C THR A 529 8.48 15.33 26.61
N ALA A 530 8.13 15.84 27.80
CA ALA A 530 8.90 15.58 29.03
C ALA A 530 8.92 14.09 29.46
N ILE A 531 7.96 13.26 29.03
CA ILE A 531 8.02 11.80 29.21
C ILE A 531 8.86 11.11 28.14
N LEU A 532 8.79 11.56 26.87
CA LEU A 532 9.51 10.95 25.75
C LEU A 532 11.01 11.25 25.79
N ASP A 533 11.37 12.53 25.94
CA ASP A 533 12.76 13.00 25.98
C ASP A 533 13.46 12.58 27.28
N HIS A 534 12.69 12.47 28.37
CA HIS A 534 13.19 12.07 29.69
C HIS A 534 12.34 10.93 30.30
N PRO A 535 12.52 9.66 29.84
CA PRO A 535 11.72 8.52 30.29
C PRO A 535 11.92 8.16 31.77
N ASN A 536 13.05 8.52 32.37
CA ASN A 536 13.35 8.33 33.79
C ASN A 536 12.91 9.58 34.59
N PRO A 537 12.11 9.46 35.67
CA PRO A 537 11.70 10.63 36.47
C PRO A 537 12.87 11.36 37.14
N ALA A 538 14.01 10.71 37.38
CA ALA A 538 15.14 11.29 38.09
C ALA A 538 15.89 12.39 37.31
N ASN A 539 15.78 12.42 35.97
CA ASN A 539 16.40 13.43 35.12
C ASN A 539 15.39 14.22 34.26
N ARG A 540 14.11 14.21 34.64
CA ARG A 540 13.03 14.86 33.89
C ARG A 540 12.92 16.37 34.22
N PRO A 541 12.80 17.25 33.19
CA PRO A 541 12.55 18.67 33.42
C PRO A 541 11.17 18.90 34.04
N LYS A 542 11.03 20.07 34.67
CA LYS A 542 9.73 20.59 35.11
C LYS A 542 9.01 21.29 33.95
N VAL A 543 7.69 21.30 33.98
CA VAL A 543 6.83 22.07 33.06
C VAL A 543 5.87 22.91 33.90
N ASP A 544 5.72 24.21 33.60
CA ASP A 544 4.99 25.18 34.43
C ASP A 544 5.38 25.09 35.93
N GLY A 545 6.68 24.95 36.21
CA GLY A 545 7.25 24.72 37.54
C GLY A 545 6.98 23.35 38.19
N GLN A 546 6.11 22.51 37.60
CA GLN A 546 5.67 21.22 38.15
C GLN A 546 6.52 20.03 37.70
N SER A 547 6.68 19.05 38.57
CA SER A 547 7.32 17.77 38.24
C SER A 547 6.30 16.82 37.59
N ILE A 548 6.57 16.39 36.36
CA ILE A 548 5.66 15.57 35.55
C ILE A 548 5.79 14.07 35.91
N ILE A 549 4.66 13.49 36.29
CA ILE A 549 4.52 12.12 36.80
C ILE A 549 3.87 11.25 35.72
N ALA A 550 4.55 10.18 35.35
CA ALA A 550 4.01 9.10 34.55
C ALA A 550 3.41 8.05 35.49
N ASN A 551 2.18 7.58 35.22
CA ASN A 551 1.48 6.61 36.06
C ASN A 551 1.01 5.42 35.22
N ALA A 552 1.14 4.22 35.77
CA ALA A 552 0.41 3.05 35.29
C ALA A 552 -1.07 3.18 35.68
N LEU A 553 -1.96 2.81 34.75
CA LEU A 553 -3.39 2.68 35.00
C LEU A 553 -3.70 1.28 35.54
N LEU A 554 -4.40 1.21 36.67
CA LEU A 554 -4.92 -0.03 37.24
C LEU A 554 -6.44 0.03 37.29
N ASP A 555 -7.13 -1.05 36.93
CA ASP A 555 -8.59 -1.18 37.02
C ASP A 555 -8.93 -2.43 37.84
N TYR A 556 -9.64 -2.25 38.96
CA TYR A 556 -9.80 -3.26 40.02
C TYR A 556 -8.46 -3.89 40.48
N GLY A 557 -7.42 -3.06 40.59
CA GLY A 557 -6.08 -3.47 41.03
C GLY A 557 -5.23 -4.21 39.97
N GLN A 558 -5.80 -4.56 38.81
CA GLN A 558 -5.04 -5.14 37.69
C GLN A 558 -4.51 -4.03 36.77
N PRO A 559 -3.23 -4.03 36.37
CA PRO A 559 -2.70 -3.06 35.41
C PRO A 559 -3.39 -3.18 34.04
N ILE A 560 -3.57 -2.04 33.37
CA ILE A 560 -3.94 -1.97 31.96
C ILE A 560 -2.66 -1.84 31.15
N HIS A 561 -2.29 -2.92 30.47
CA HIS A 561 -0.97 -3.06 29.88
C HIS A 561 -0.83 -2.18 28.63
N GLY A 562 0.31 -1.51 28.51
CA GLY A 562 0.60 -0.60 27.39
C GLY A 562 -0.11 0.75 27.47
N VAL A 563 -0.78 1.07 28.58
CA VAL A 563 -1.49 2.34 28.82
C VAL A 563 -0.76 3.17 29.87
N LEU A 564 -0.65 4.48 29.63
CA LEU A 564 0.01 5.43 30.53
C LEU A 564 -0.91 6.62 30.84
N VAL A 565 -0.82 7.13 32.07
CA VAL A 565 -1.53 8.34 32.50
C VAL A 565 -0.51 9.35 33.04
N ILE A 566 -0.37 10.48 32.35
CA ILE A 566 0.59 11.54 32.66
C ILE A 566 -0.14 12.68 33.38
N GLY A 567 0.46 13.21 34.43
CA GLY A 567 -0.09 14.34 35.20
C GLY A 567 0.95 14.99 36.12
N ASN A 568 0.52 15.81 37.06
CA ASN A 568 1.37 16.33 38.14
C ASN A 568 0.60 16.32 39.48
N LYS A 569 1.08 17.05 40.51
CA LYS A 569 0.46 17.07 41.87
C LYS A 569 -0.48 18.27 42.13
N VAL A 570 -0.64 19.17 41.17
CA VAL A 570 -1.35 20.46 41.30
C VAL A 570 -2.53 20.53 40.35
N ASP A 571 -2.35 20.09 39.10
CA ASP A 571 -3.41 20.04 38.10
C ASP A 571 -4.31 18.81 38.25
N SER A 572 -5.62 18.99 38.03
CA SER A 572 -6.56 17.86 37.92
C SER A 572 -6.47 17.15 36.57
N SER A 573 -6.04 17.86 35.51
CA SER A 573 -6.02 17.35 34.14
C SER A 573 -5.02 16.20 33.98
N LEU A 574 -5.40 15.19 33.20
CA LEU A 574 -4.59 14.00 32.92
C LEU A 574 -4.42 13.83 31.41
N VAL A 575 -3.24 13.38 30.98
CA VAL A 575 -3.00 12.98 29.59
C VAL A 575 -2.90 11.47 29.52
N LEU A 576 -3.83 10.84 28.79
CA LEU A 576 -3.89 9.39 28.61
C LEU A 576 -3.17 9.00 27.32
N TYR A 577 -2.25 8.05 27.40
CA TYR A 577 -1.73 7.30 26.24
C TYR A 577 -2.44 5.97 26.14
N THR A 578 -3.23 5.82 25.09
CA THR A 578 -4.10 4.68 24.80
C THR A 578 -3.82 4.18 23.37
N PRO A 579 -2.74 3.42 23.14
CA PRO A 579 -2.36 2.97 21.80
C PRO A 579 -3.41 2.02 21.20
N LYS A 580 -3.77 2.29 19.93
CA LYS A 580 -4.86 1.61 19.19
C LYS A 580 -6.24 1.80 19.85
N ALA A 581 -6.54 3.01 20.35
CA ALA A 581 -7.82 3.37 20.97
C ALA A 581 -9.03 3.17 20.03
N PRO A 582 -10.25 2.90 20.55
CA PRO A 582 -11.46 2.65 19.73
C PRO A 582 -11.91 3.82 18.83
N ASP A 583 -11.44 5.03 19.10
CA ASP A 583 -11.75 6.26 18.35
C ASP A 583 -10.51 6.81 17.60
N GLY A 584 -9.44 6.02 17.51
CA GLY A 584 -8.21 6.36 16.78
C GLY A 584 -7.26 7.36 17.48
N ILE A 585 -7.65 7.97 18.60
CA ILE A 585 -6.83 8.99 19.28
C ILE A 585 -5.89 8.34 20.30
N ALA A 586 -4.58 8.33 20.01
CA ALA A 586 -3.60 7.64 20.84
C ALA A 586 -3.22 8.42 22.12
N PHE A 587 -2.87 9.70 22.05
CA PHE A 587 -2.75 10.57 23.23
C PHE A 587 -3.94 11.53 23.32
N ARG A 588 -4.46 11.77 24.53
CA ARG A 588 -5.55 12.74 24.79
C ARG A 588 -5.48 13.36 26.18
N GLU A 589 -5.98 14.57 26.33
CA GLU A 589 -6.20 15.27 27.59
C GLU A 589 -7.65 15.09 28.09
N VAL A 590 -7.80 14.78 29.38
CA VAL A 590 -9.08 14.73 30.10
C VAL A 590 -9.00 15.62 31.33
N ALA A 591 -10.12 16.26 31.70
CA ALA A 591 -10.14 17.31 32.73
C ALA A 591 -9.83 16.81 34.15
N ASP A 592 -10.18 15.56 34.45
CA ASP A 592 -9.95 14.89 35.72
C ASP A 592 -10.02 13.35 35.59
N GLN A 593 -9.76 12.65 36.69
CA GLN A 593 -9.90 11.20 36.82
C GLN A 593 -11.34 10.70 36.63
N LYS A 594 -12.36 11.54 36.87
CA LYS A 594 -13.78 11.22 36.67
C LYS A 594 -14.16 11.22 35.19
N ALA A 595 -13.57 12.09 34.39
CA ALA A 595 -13.68 12.12 32.93
C ALA A 595 -12.95 10.93 32.29
N MET A 596 -11.80 10.52 32.84
CA MET A 596 -11.15 9.26 32.48
C MET A 596 -12.07 8.06 32.75
N ASP A 597 -12.59 7.94 33.97
CA ASP A 597 -13.55 6.89 34.36
C ASP A 597 -14.80 6.86 33.47
N ALA A 598 -15.33 8.01 33.07
CA ALA A 598 -16.49 8.12 32.18
C ALA A 598 -16.17 7.64 30.75
N LEU A 599 -14.97 7.90 30.25
CA LEU A 599 -14.50 7.38 28.94
C LEU A 599 -14.36 5.86 28.97
N LEU A 600 -13.69 5.33 29.99
CA LEU A 600 -13.42 3.90 30.16
C LEU A 600 -14.71 3.06 30.33
N LYS A 601 -15.81 3.67 30.78
CA LYS A 601 -17.13 3.02 30.98
C LYS A 601 -17.98 2.88 29.70
N LYS A 602 -17.55 3.41 28.56
CA LYS A 602 -18.22 3.18 27.26
C LYS A 602 -18.01 1.76 26.75
N ASP A 603 -18.97 1.21 25.99
CA ASP A 603 -18.90 -0.18 25.51
C ASP A 603 -17.70 -0.47 24.58
N GLU A 604 -17.39 0.48 23.69
CA GLU A 604 -16.19 0.44 22.83
C GLU A 604 -14.87 0.37 23.64
N TRP A 605 -14.85 1.02 24.83
CA TRP A 605 -13.69 1.04 25.72
C TRP A 605 -13.61 -0.17 26.64
N LYS A 606 -14.74 -0.76 27.07
CA LYS A 606 -14.75 -2.03 27.82
C LYS A 606 -14.01 -3.13 27.07
N ALA A 607 -14.22 -3.23 25.75
CA ALA A 607 -13.52 -4.18 24.90
C ALA A 607 -12.00 -3.88 24.81
N TYR A 608 -11.62 -2.62 24.62
CA TYR A 608 -10.22 -2.16 24.59
C TYR A 608 -9.46 -2.48 25.88
N ILE A 609 -10.12 -2.29 27.04
CA ILE A 609 -9.58 -2.56 28.37
C ILE A 609 -9.43 -4.07 28.59
N ALA A 610 -10.46 -4.86 28.28
CA ALA A 610 -10.42 -6.31 28.43
C ALA A 610 -9.33 -6.98 27.57
N ASP A 611 -9.12 -6.49 26.35
CA ASP A 611 -8.03 -6.90 25.46
C ASP A 611 -6.63 -6.66 26.07
N ARG A 612 -6.50 -5.62 26.91
CA ARG A 612 -5.28 -5.10 27.58
C ARG A 612 -5.11 -5.47 29.04
N LYS A 613 -5.95 -6.33 29.60
CA LYS A 613 -5.66 -6.98 30.90
C LYS A 613 -4.98 -8.33 30.69
N SER A 614 -4.08 -8.70 31.58
CA SER A 614 -3.73 -10.11 31.76
C SER A 614 -5.00 -10.92 32.13
N PRO A 615 -5.11 -12.18 31.68
CA PRO A 615 -6.11 -13.10 32.22
C PRO A 615 -6.02 -13.16 33.74
N VAL A 616 -7.15 -13.37 34.42
CA VAL A 616 -7.15 -13.49 35.89
C VAL A 616 -6.26 -14.67 36.28
N ASN A 617 -5.24 -14.41 37.13
CA ASN A 617 -4.27 -15.42 37.52
C ASN A 617 -4.97 -16.67 38.06
N LYS A 618 -4.68 -17.83 37.46
CA LYS A 618 -5.25 -19.14 37.83
C LYS A 618 -5.14 -19.42 39.34
N ASP A 619 -4.03 -19.02 39.96
CA ASP A 619 -3.77 -19.23 41.38
C ASP A 619 -4.65 -18.35 42.27
N ASP A 620 -4.97 -17.13 41.85
CA ASP A 620 -5.82 -16.21 42.62
C ASP A 620 -7.31 -16.59 42.49
N VAL A 621 -7.72 -17.19 41.37
CA VAL A 621 -9.05 -17.83 41.27
C VAL A 621 -9.10 -19.14 42.06
N ALA A 622 -8.00 -19.90 42.15
CA ALA A 622 -7.91 -21.07 43.03
C ALA A 622 -8.07 -20.66 44.51
N LYS A 623 -7.26 -19.71 45.01
CA LYS A 623 -7.37 -19.16 46.37
C LYS A 623 -8.77 -18.61 46.66
N ARG A 624 -9.39 -17.89 45.71
CA ARG A 624 -10.78 -17.43 45.83
C ARG A 624 -11.76 -18.59 46.03
N ASN A 625 -11.59 -19.69 45.29
CA ASN A 625 -12.46 -20.86 45.40
C ASN A 625 -12.21 -21.68 46.67
N GLU A 626 -11.01 -21.62 47.25
CA GLU A 626 -10.68 -22.19 48.56
C GLU A 626 -11.30 -21.33 49.68
N ALA A 627 -11.07 -20.02 49.68
CA ALA A 627 -11.69 -19.08 50.62
C ALA A 627 -13.24 -19.15 50.63
N ILE A 628 -13.87 -19.34 49.46
CA ILE A 628 -15.33 -19.52 49.35
C ILE A 628 -15.80 -20.88 49.91
N ARG A 629 -14.95 -21.93 49.90
CA ARG A 629 -15.27 -23.25 50.49
C ARG A 629 -15.14 -23.29 52.00
N ASP A 630 -14.22 -22.50 52.56
CA ASP A 630 -13.98 -22.42 54.01
C ASP A 630 -15.02 -21.53 54.73
N ILE A 631 -15.93 -20.87 54.00
CA ILE A 631 -17.12 -20.23 54.57
C ILE A 631 -18.01 -21.33 55.18
N PRO A 632 -18.27 -21.33 56.50
CA PRO A 632 -19.04 -22.40 57.13
C PRO A 632 -20.48 -22.48 56.60
N ASN A 633 -20.96 -23.71 56.36
CA ASN A 633 -22.33 -24.02 55.94
C ASN A 633 -23.36 -23.70 57.04
N ASN A 634 -23.66 -22.41 57.22
CA ASN A 634 -24.70 -21.89 58.11
C ASN A 634 -25.89 -21.42 57.26
N PRO A 635 -27.11 -21.97 57.44
CA PRO A 635 -28.27 -21.69 56.58
C PRO A 635 -28.62 -20.20 56.37
N PHE A 636 -28.19 -19.31 57.28
CA PHE A 636 -28.51 -17.89 57.22
C PHE A 636 -27.59 -17.04 56.32
N THR A 637 -26.47 -17.56 55.79
CA THR A 637 -25.62 -16.81 54.85
C THR A 637 -26.25 -16.66 53.45
N VAL A 638 -27.16 -17.56 53.09
CA VAL A 638 -27.85 -17.63 51.78
C VAL A 638 -28.71 -16.38 51.50
N LEU A 639 -29.15 -15.66 52.53
CA LEU A 639 -30.08 -14.52 52.43
C LEU A 639 -29.41 -13.13 52.46
N SER A 640 -28.08 -13.06 52.36
CA SER A 640 -27.36 -11.77 52.26
C SER A 640 -26.21 -11.82 51.23
N PRO A 641 -26.50 -11.63 49.93
CA PRO A 641 -25.51 -11.65 48.86
C PRO A 641 -24.33 -10.69 49.12
N ASP A 642 -24.63 -9.52 49.68
CA ASP A 642 -23.66 -8.44 49.94
C ASP A 642 -22.55 -8.85 50.90
N LYS A 643 -22.84 -9.73 51.88
CA LYS A 643 -21.84 -10.23 52.83
C LYS A 643 -20.89 -11.25 52.20
N VAL A 644 -21.39 -12.09 51.29
CA VAL A 644 -20.54 -13.03 50.53
C VAL A 644 -19.62 -12.25 49.58
N LEU A 645 -20.12 -11.14 49.03
CA LEU A 645 -19.31 -10.20 48.24
C LEU A 645 -18.26 -9.48 49.10
N ASP A 646 -18.64 -8.94 50.26
CA ASP A 646 -17.76 -8.20 51.17
C ASP A 646 -16.61 -9.07 51.73
N ILE A 647 -16.86 -10.35 52.03
CA ILE A 647 -15.80 -11.31 52.41
C ILE A 647 -14.84 -11.54 51.22
N ALA A 648 -15.38 -11.82 50.02
CA ALA A 648 -14.56 -12.03 48.82
C ALA A 648 -13.79 -10.78 48.36
N VAL A 649 -14.21 -9.58 48.77
CA VAL A 649 -13.54 -8.29 48.53
C VAL A 649 -12.51 -7.95 49.63
N LYS A 650 -12.58 -8.58 50.81
CA LYS A 650 -11.64 -8.35 51.92
C LYS A 650 -10.41 -9.26 51.89
N GLU A 651 -10.56 -10.52 51.51
CA GLU A 651 -9.42 -11.47 51.51
C GLU A 651 -8.58 -11.37 50.23
N ILE A 652 -9.21 -11.18 49.07
CA ILE A 652 -8.49 -10.81 47.85
C ILE A 652 -8.18 -9.32 47.95
N LYS A 653 -6.92 -8.91 47.73
CA LYS A 653 -6.49 -7.49 47.79
C LYS A 653 -6.96 -6.64 46.60
N VAL A 654 -8.22 -6.77 46.20
CA VAL A 654 -8.90 -5.85 45.28
C VAL A 654 -9.25 -4.59 46.07
N ALA A 655 -8.33 -3.63 46.07
CA ALA A 655 -8.61 -2.30 46.62
C ALA A 655 -9.86 -1.69 45.97
N PHE A 656 -10.60 -0.91 46.75
CA PHE A 656 -11.96 -0.43 46.45
C PHE A 656 -12.13 0.12 45.03
N GLY A 657 -13.27 -0.22 44.41
CA GLY A 657 -13.48 -0.11 42.96
C GLY A 657 -13.37 1.30 42.37
N GLY A 658 -12.66 1.39 41.25
CA GLY A 658 -12.37 2.60 40.49
C GLY A 658 -11.06 2.43 39.71
N SER A 659 -10.78 3.32 38.77
CA SER A 659 -9.47 3.35 38.12
C SER A 659 -8.44 3.96 39.07
N VAL A 660 -7.36 3.25 39.38
CA VAL A 660 -6.28 3.70 40.28
C VAL A 660 -5.04 4.05 39.46
N LEU A 661 -4.40 5.18 39.78
CA LEU A 661 -3.14 5.60 39.17
C LEU A 661 -1.98 5.25 40.11
N LYS A 662 -0.96 4.55 39.59
CA LYS A 662 0.27 4.24 40.34
C LYS A 662 1.47 4.90 39.64
N PRO A 663 2.23 5.79 40.31
CA PRO A 663 3.44 6.39 39.74
C PRO A 663 4.46 5.35 39.27
N ILE A 664 5.13 5.64 38.15
CA ILE A 664 6.25 4.89 37.63
C ILE A 664 7.55 5.53 38.14
N GLU A 665 8.25 4.81 39.02
CA GLU A 665 9.46 5.28 39.69
C GLU A 665 10.74 5.09 38.85
N GLY A 666 10.69 4.22 37.83
CA GLY A 666 11.78 3.95 36.89
C GLY A 666 11.57 4.54 35.50
N ASN A 667 12.34 4.05 34.52
CA ASN A 667 12.16 4.41 33.12
C ASN A 667 10.79 3.92 32.60
N VAL A 668 9.98 4.84 32.05
CA VAL A 668 8.65 4.57 31.50
C VAL A 668 8.66 3.55 30.35
N GLN A 669 9.67 3.59 29.46
CA GLN A 669 9.80 2.64 28.36
C GLN A 669 10.11 1.23 28.88
N ASP A 670 10.99 1.12 29.87
CA ASP A 670 11.29 -0.16 30.54
C ASP A 670 10.06 -0.69 31.29
N HIS A 671 9.28 0.18 31.95
CA HIS A 671 8.03 -0.23 32.62
C HIS A 671 6.96 -0.73 31.64
N LEU A 672 6.78 -0.07 30.49
CA LEU A 672 5.85 -0.50 29.45
C LEU A 672 6.33 -1.80 28.76
N TYR A 673 7.64 -1.99 28.60
CA TYR A 673 8.22 -3.29 28.21
C TYR A 673 7.89 -4.39 29.23
N GLN A 674 8.16 -4.15 30.52
CA GLN A 674 7.86 -5.08 31.60
C GLN A 674 6.37 -5.47 31.65
N GLN A 675 5.46 -4.50 31.50
CA GLN A 675 4.02 -4.76 31.40
C GLN A 675 3.70 -5.69 30.22
N ASN A 676 4.18 -5.38 29.02
CA ASN A 676 3.88 -6.18 27.83
C ASN A 676 4.45 -7.61 27.95
N VAL A 677 5.68 -7.76 28.47
CA VAL A 677 6.30 -9.07 28.74
C VAL A 677 5.49 -9.89 29.75
N GLN A 678 5.07 -9.29 30.87
CA GLN A 678 4.23 -9.96 31.85
C GLN A 678 2.91 -10.44 31.22
N MET A 679 2.31 -9.61 30.36
CA MET A 679 1.06 -9.94 29.67
C MET A 679 1.20 -11.10 28.68
N ILE A 680 2.33 -11.18 27.98
CA ILE A 680 2.68 -12.29 27.07
C ILE A 680 2.84 -13.57 27.88
N VAL A 681 3.55 -13.51 29.01
CA VAL A 681 3.72 -14.64 29.94
C VAL A 681 2.37 -15.10 30.50
N ASP A 682 1.54 -14.19 31.01
CA ASP A 682 0.24 -14.52 31.61
C ASP A 682 -0.73 -15.13 30.60
N LYS A 683 -0.75 -14.62 29.35
CA LYS A 683 -1.57 -15.20 28.26
C LYS A 683 -1.00 -16.53 27.77
N ALA A 684 0.32 -16.72 27.73
CA ALA A 684 0.93 -18.00 27.35
C ALA A 684 0.74 -19.10 28.42
N ASP A 685 0.81 -18.74 29.70
CA ASP A 685 0.37 -19.63 30.79
C ASP A 685 -1.12 -19.93 30.63
N HIS A 686 -1.99 -18.93 30.45
CA HIS A 686 -3.43 -19.17 30.30
C HIS A 686 -3.79 -20.05 29.09
N GLN A 687 -2.98 -20.03 28.02
CA GLN A 687 -3.12 -20.85 26.81
C GLN A 687 -2.46 -22.24 26.92
N SER A 688 -1.91 -22.62 28.08
CA SER A 688 -1.30 -23.93 28.31
C SER A 688 -1.58 -24.43 29.74
N VAL A 689 -1.14 -25.66 30.05
CA VAL A 689 -1.18 -26.20 31.41
C VAL A 689 0.14 -26.88 31.74
N SER A 690 0.85 -26.34 32.73
CA SER A 690 2.12 -26.93 33.21
C SER A 690 1.89 -28.22 33.99
N SER A 691 2.91 -29.06 34.10
CA SER A 691 2.82 -30.30 34.88
C SER A 691 2.63 -30.04 36.38
N ALA A 692 3.09 -28.88 36.87
CA ALA A 692 2.82 -28.40 38.22
C ALA A 692 1.33 -28.04 38.42
N GLN A 693 0.70 -27.34 37.47
CA GLN A 693 -0.73 -27.00 37.53
C GLN A 693 -1.65 -28.23 37.50
N VAL A 694 -1.22 -29.31 36.83
CA VAL A 694 -1.91 -30.61 36.91
C VAL A 694 -1.79 -31.22 38.31
N ALA A 695 -0.59 -31.21 38.92
CA ALA A 695 -0.40 -31.71 40.28
C ALA A 695 -1.19 -30.91 41.33
N GLN A 696 -1.44 -29.62 41.08
CA GLN A 696 -2.28 -28.73 41.89
C GLN A 696 -3.78 -28.79 41.52
N GLN A 697 -4.16 -29.59 40.53
CA GLN A 697 -5.55 -29.94 40.16
C GLN A 697 -6.50 -28.75 39.88
N SER A 698 -6.03 -27.75 39.12
CA SER A 698 -6.84 -26.57 38.76
C SER A 698 -7.89 -26.83 37.66
N PHE A 699 -9.15 -26.50 37.95
CA PHE A 699 -10.36 -26.87 37.20
C PHE A 699 -10.69 -25.99 35.96
N ILE A 700 -10.07 -24.82 35.83
CA ILE A 700 -10.64 -23.67 35.09
C ILE A 700 -10.30 -23.63 33.59
N ASN A 701 -9.37 -24.46 33.11
CA ASN A 701 -8.71 -24.35 31.80
C ASN A 701 -9.59 -24.59 30.54
N LYS A 702 -10.93 -24.68 30.65
CA LYS A 702 -11.83 -25.20 29.60
C LYS A 702 -12.22 -24.23 28.48
N ALA A 703 -11.97 -22.92 28.62
CA ALA A 703 -12.67 -21.91 27.83
C ALA A 703 -11.89 -21.28 26.65
N THR A 704 -10.55 -21.45 26.54
CA THR A 704 -9.74 -20.51 25.72
C THR A 704 -8.52 -21.13 25.02
N PHE A 705 -8.72 -22.24 24.31
CA PHE A 705 -7.70 -22.82 23.41
C PHE A 705 -7.97 -22.42 21.94
N GLY A 706 -7.14 -21.55 21.37
CA GLY A 706 -7.29 -21.12 19.97
C GLY A 706 -6.54 -19.84 19.55
N VAL A 707 -5.49 -19.43 20.27
CA VAL A 707 -4.67 -18.25 19.94
C VAL A 707 -3.20 -18.63 20.02
N GLU A 708 -2.41 -18.27 19.01
CA GLU A 708 -0.98 -18.53 18.99
C GLU A 708 -0.18 -17.40 19.66
N VAL A 709 0.71 -17.75 20.59
CA VAL A 709 1.58 -16.76 21.26
C VAL A 709 2.46 -15.98 20.26
N GLY A 710 2.78 -16.56 19.10
CA GLY A 710 3.49 -15.89 18.01
C GLY A 710 2.74 -14.67 17.44
N MET A 711 1.42 -14.77 17.26
CA MET A 711 0.56 -13.65 16.84
C MET A 711 0.42 -12.62 17.97
N LEU A 712 0.38 -13.10 19.22
CA LEU A 712 0.18 -12.31 20.42
C LEU A 712 1.22 -11.18 20.57
N PHE A 713 2.49 -11.46 20.24
CA PHE A 713 3.54 -10.44 20.21
C PHE A 713 3.17 -9.25 19.31
N LEU A 714 2.65 -9.50 18.11
CA LEU A 714 2.33 -8.46 17.11
C LEU A 714 1.20 -7.53 17.58
N ASP A 715 0.27 -8.03 18.39
CA ASP A 715 -0.81 -7.22 18.98
C ASP A 715 -0.30 -6.24 20.06
N PHE A 716 0.75 -6.60 20.81
CA PHE A 716 1.34 -5.71 21.82
C PHE A 716 2.34 -4.69 21.26
N LEU A 717 2.84 -4.91 20.06
CA LEU A 717 3.74 -3.96 19.42
C LEU A 717 2.97 -2.69 18.97
N PRO A 718 3.41 -1.50 19.40
CA PRO A 718 3.04 -0.25 18.77
C PRO A 718 3.42 -0.27 17.29
N GLY A 719 2.61 0.35 16.43
CA GLY A 719 2.93 0.48 15.00
C GLY A 719 2.89 -0.79 14.13
N VAL A 720 3.10 -2.00 14.66
CA VAL A 720 3.28 -3.19 13.79
C VAL A 720 2.02 -3.63 13.04
N GLY A 721 0.83 -3.31 13.55
CA GLY A 721 -0.42 -3.41 12.79
C GLY A 721 -0.50 -2.48 11.55
N LYS A 722 0.33 -1.42 11.50
CA LYS A 722 0.53 -0.50 10.37
C LYS A 722 1.54 -1.10 9.36
N ALA A 723 2.62 -1.71 9.85
CA ALA A 723 3.70 -2.25 9.01
C ALA A 723 3.42 -3.65 8.41
N ALA A 724 2.68 -4.52 9.11
CA ALA A 724 2.39 -5.89 8.67
C ALA A 724 1.44 -6.00 7.46
N ARG A 725 0.93 -4.87 6.97
CA ARG A 725 -0.16 -4.80 5.98
C ARG A 725 0.17 -3.98 4.74
N THR A 726 1.34 -3.32 4.69
CA THR A 726 1.74 -2.46 3.57
C THR A 726 3.27 -2.44 3.40
N GLY A 727 3.77 -3.03 2.31
CA GLY A 727 5.15 -2.84 1.84
C GLY A 727 6.13 -4.02 2.06
N THR A 728 6.39 -4.74 0.96
CA THR A 728 7.63 -5.48 0.59
C THR A 728 8.26 -6.55 1.49
N HIS A 729 8.25 -6.44 2.84
CA HIS A 729 8.95 -7.40 3.71
C HIS A 729 8.03 -8.36 4.46
N LEU A 730 6.84 -7.91 4.87
CA LEU A 730 5.87 -8.76 5.57
C LEU A 730 5.01 -9.62 4.64
N SER A 731 5.10 -9.44 3.31
CA SER A 731 4.66 -10.48 2.36
C SER A 731 5.43 -11.78 2.64
N LYS A 732 6.76 -11.78 2.61
CA LYS A 732 7.55 -12.99 2.93
C LYS A 732 7.38 -13.46 4.38
N ALA A 733 7.28 -12.58 5.38
CA ALA A 733 7.15 -13.03 6.77
C ALA A 733 5.75 -13.56 7.13
N ALA A 734 4.67 -12.91 6.70
CA ALA A 734 3.30 -13.41 6.91
C ALA A 734 2.98 -14.60 6.00
N LEU A 735 3.45 -14.59 4.73
CA LEU A 735 3.42 -15.80 3.90
C LEU A 735 4.28 -16.91 4.50
N VAL A 736 5.39 -16.64 5.21
CA VAL A 736 6.12 -17.71 5.92
C VAL A 736 5.33 -18.25 7.11
N ALA A 737 4.56 -17.45 7.86
CA ALA A 737 3.63 -17.98 8.88
C ALA A 737 2.47 -18.80 8.26
N LEU A 738 2.00 -18.41 7.06
CA LEU A 738 1.01 -19.18 6.30
C LEU A 738 1.62 -20.39 5.56
N ARG A 739 2.94 -20.38 5.29
CA ARG A 739 3.71 -21.44 4.60
C ARG A 739 4.53 -22.34 5.53
N THR A 740 4.68 -22.07 6.82
CA THR A 740 4.98 -23.12 7.81
C THR A 740 3.81 -24.11 7.88
N ASN A 741 2.60 -23.59 7.65
CA ASN A 741 1.41 -24.35 7.28
C ASN A 741 1.43 -24.97 5.85
N ARG A 742 2.57 -25.08 5.15
CA ARG A 742 2.71 -25.80 3.84
C ARG A 742 2.12 -27.21 3.82
N LYS A 743 2.05 -27.88 4.99
CA LYS A 743 1.35 -29.15 5.17
C LYS A 743 -0.16 -29.06 4.80
N LEU A 744 -0.71 -27.87 4.55
CA LEU A 744 -2.12 -27.64 4.22
C LEU A 744 -2.52 -27.84 2.76
N LEU A 745 -1.70 -27.59 1.72
CA LEU A 745 -2.17 -27.79 0.33
C LEU A 745 -2.69 -29.23 0.07
N PRO A 746 -1.96 -30.29 0.46
CA PRO A 746 -2.47 -31.67 0.38
C PRO A 746 -3.67 -31.95 1.30
N LYS A 747 -3.86 -31.16 2.37
CA LYS A 747 -5.01 -31.26 3.28
C LYS A 747 -6.23 -30.48 2.79
N LEU A 748 -6.09 -29.36 2.07
CA LEU A 748 -7.20 -28.66 1.40
C LEU A 748 -7.77 -29.56 0.30
N ILE A 749 -6.89 -30.22 -0.45
CA ILE A 749 -7.16 -31.25 -1.46
C ILE A 749 -7.88 -32.51 -0.91
N SER A 750 -7.83 -32.77 0.40
CA SER A 750 -8.41 -33.98 1.02
C SER A 750 -9.37 -33.74 2.19
N LYS A 751 -9.50 -32.49 2.67
CA LYS A 751 -10.34 -32.03 3.78
C LYS A 751 -10.73 -30.54 3.61
N PRO A 752 -11.80 -30.24 2.86
CA PRO A 752 -12.35 -28.88 2.70
C PRO A 752 -12.70 -28.15 4.01
N GLY A 753 -12.86 -28.86 5.12
CA GLY A 753 -13.01 -28.25 6.45
C GLY A 753 -11.86 -27.35 6.91
N LEU A 754 -10.70 -27.38 6.23
CA LEU A 754 -9.60 -26.43 6.48
C LEU A 754 -9.73 -25.10 5.73
N ALA A 755 -10.56 -25.03 4.68
CA ALA A 755 -10.96 -23.74 4.13
C ALA A 755 -11.79 -22.93 5.15
N HIS A 756 -12.47 -23.62 6.07
CA HIS A 756 -13.27 -23.03 7.15
C HIS A 756 -12.43 -22.17 8.12
N THR A 757 -11.11 -22.39 8.26
CA THR A 757 -10.27 -21.54 9.12
C THR A 757 -10.08 -20.15 8.51
N ILE A 758 -9.70 -20.08 7.22
CA ILE A 758 -9.63 -18.83 6.46
C ILE A 758 -11.02 -18.17 6.40
N HIS A 759 -12.07 -18.98 6.23
CA HIS A 759 -13.46 -18.50 6.27
C HIS A 759 -13.91 -18.01 7.66
N VAL A 760 -13.24 -18.41 8.75
CA VAL A 760 -13.52 -17.97 10.13
C VAL A 760 -12.79 -16.69 10.47
N ASP A 761 -11.54 -16.49 10.06
CA ASP A 761 -10.89 -15.19 10.20
C ASP A 761 -11.62 -14.13 9.36
N PHE A 762 -12.04 -14.51 8.14
CA PHE A 762 -12.92 -13.72 7.28
C PHE A 762 -14.30 -13.45 7.92
N ALA A 763 -14.93 -14.45 8.55
CA ALA A 763 -16.20 -14.27 9.23
C ALA A 763 -16.08 -13.45 10.52
N LEU A 764 -15.05 -13.62 11.34
CA LEU A 764 -14.83 -12.83 12.55
C LEU A 764 -14.56 -11.36 12.23
N ALA A 765 -13.92 -11.08 11.08
CA ALA A 765 -13.74 -9.72 10.56
C ALA A 765 -15.02 -9.10 9.94
N THR A 766 -16.03 -9.91 9.54
CA THR A 766 -17.22 -9.42 8.80
C THR A 766 -18.57 -9.64 9.50
N ALA A 767 -18.64 -10.48 10.53
CA ALA A 767 -19.89 -10.84 11.24
C ALA A 767 -20.32 -9.84 12.33
N GLY A 768 -19.78 -8.61 12.31
CA GLY A 768 -20.38 -7.48 13.01
C GLY A 768 -20.34 -7.50 14.54
N ILE A 769 -19.21 -7.89 15.15
CA ILE A 769 -18.95 -7.48 16.55
C ILE A 769 -18.94 -5.94 16.57
N LYS A 770 -19.89 -5.34 17.31
CA LYS A 770 -19.97 -3.88 17.45
C LYS A 770 -18.69 -3.35 18.08
N GLY A 771 -18.01 -2.46 17.37
CA GLY A 771 -16.65 -2.01 17.71
C GLY A 771 -15.60 -2.57 16.76
N VAL A 772 -15.73 -2.23 15.47
CA VAL A 772 -14.63 -2.40 14.50
C VAL A 772 -13.40 -1.72 15.09
N ARG A 773 -12.32 -2.47 15.36
CA ARG A 773 -11.07 -1.92 15.92
C ARG A 773 -10.61 -0.77 15.01
N ALA A 774 -10.66 0.46 15.52
CA ALA A 774 -10.25 1.63 14.75
C ALA A 774 -8.81 1.43 14.26
N ALA A 775 -8.66 1.38 12.94
CA ALA A 775 -7.34 1.43 12.33
C ALA A 775 -6.68 2.75 12.75
N PRO A 776 -5.41 2.73 13.19
CA PRO A 776 -4.76 3.92 13.69
C PRO A 776 -4.66 4.97 12.57
N LEU A 777 -4.84 6.22 12.94
CA LEU A 777 -4.86 7.36 12.04
C LEU A 777 -3.58 7.42 11.20
N ARG A 778 -3.75 7.37 9.87
CA ARG A 778 -2.72 7.57 8.84
C ARG A 778 -3.28 8.55 7.80
N PRO A 779 -2.52 9.51 7.24
CA PRO A 779 -2.98 10.38 6.17
C PRO A 779 -3.16 9.64 4.83
N VAL A 780 -3.86 10.28 3.88
CA VAL A 780 -3.94 9.87 2.47
C VAL A 780 -3.21 10.88 1.59
N PHE A 781 -2.23 10.39 0.84
CA PHE A 781 -1.39 11.17 -0.07
C PHE A 781 -1.94 11.04 -1.51
N ARG A 782 -2.05 12.17 -2.26
CA ARG A 782 -2.82 12.29 -3.54
C ARG A 782 -2.10 11.70 -4.78
N SER A 783 -2.39 12.12 -6.04
CA SER A 783 -2.24 11.40 -7.38
C SER A 783 -1.47 12.07 -8.72
N SER A 784 -0.16 12.25 -9.27
CA SER A 784 1.37 11.85 -9.59
C SER A 784 1.96 11.11 -10.83
N THR A 785 1.72 9.83 -11.04
CA THR A 785 2.35 8.96 -12.06
C THR A 785 2.54 9.58 -13.46
N THR A 786 3.62 9.18 -14.13
CA THR A 786 3.72 8.86 -15.57
C THR A 786 5.17 8.47 -15.81
N THR A 787 5.40 7.16 -15.84
CA THR A 787 6.72 6.62 -16.16
C THR A 787 7.10 7.05 -17.58
N SER A 788 8.35 7.47 -17.80
CA SER A 788 8.80 7.94 -19.11
C SER A 788 10.23 7.49 -19.41
N ALA A 789 10.41 6.76 -20.51
CA ALA A 789 11.70 6.33 -21.05
C ALA A 789 11.61 6.20 -22.60
N PRO A 790 12.69 5.85 -23.31
CA PRO A 790 13.90 6.66 -23.46
C PRO A 790 14.15 7.04 -24.94
N VAL A 791 15.31 7.64 -25.27
CA VAL A 791 15.72 8.02 -26.66
C VAL A 791 17.22 7.75 -26.91
N PRO A 792 17.64 7.19 -28.06
CA PRO A 792 19.06 7.03 -28.44
C PRO A 792 19.64 8.18 -29.30
N ARG A 793 20.98 8.27 -29.37
CA ARG A 793 21.76 9.33 -30.08
C ARG A 793 22.07 8.99 -31.55
N GLN A 794 22.23 10.05 -32.37
CA GLN A 794 22.90 10.07 -33.70
C GLN A 794 24.40 10.43 -33.61
N GLY A 795 25.11 10.28 -34.74
CA GLY A 795 26.45 10.83 -35.04
C GLY A 795 26.44 11.85 -36.20
N PRO A 796 27.59 12.40 -36.65
CA PRO A 796 27.63 13.71 -37.33
C PRO A 796 28.01 13.75 -38.83
N SER A 797 27.42 14.73 -39.54
CA SER A 797 27.95 15.51 -40.69
C SER A 797 28.24 14.79 -42.04
N THR A 798 28.37 15.43 -43.21
CA THR A 798 28.43 16.86 -43.67
C THR A 798 27.75 17.04 -45.05
N SER A 799 27.27 18.27 -45.38
CA SER A 799 27.27 18.97 -46.72
C SER A 799 26.76 18.27 -48.01
N THR A 800 26.19 18.89 -49.05
CA THR A 800 25.85 20.30 -49.43
C THR A 800 24.91 20.25 -50.67
N GLY A 801 24.17 21.32 -50.98
CA GLY A 801 23.65 21.55 -52.34
C GLY A 801 22.19 22.03 -52.48
N THR A 802 22.02 23.28 -52.90
CA THR A 802 20.78 23.97 -53.33
C THR A 802 20.92 24.42 -54.80
N PRO A 803 19.93 25.09 -55.46
CA PRO A 803 18.46 25.08 -55.35
C PRO A 803 17.75 24.93 -56.73
N SER A 804 16.40 24.97 -56.80
CA SER A 804 15.61 25.67 -57.86
C SER A 804 14.08 25.55 -57.63
N ALA A 805 13.29 26.44 -58.25
CA ALA A 805 11.82 26.55 -58.23
C ALA A 805 11.33 27.04 -59.65
N PRO A 806 10.08 27.50 -59.94
CA PRO A 806 8.83 27.60 -59.15
C PRO A 806 7.53 27.19 -59.93
N SER A 807 6.34 27.65 -59.48
CA SER A 807 5.10 27.92 -60.26
C SER A 807 4.21 26.71 -60.70
N SER A 808 2.95 26.53 -60.26
CA SER A 808 1.65 27.26 -60.53
C SER A 808 0.85 26.68 -61.73
N ALA A 809 -0.50 26.58 -61.79
CA ALA A 809 -1.60 26.70 -60.81
C ALA A 809 -2.96 26.27 -61.45
N SER A 810 -3.96 25.90 -60.62
CA SER A 810 -5.45 25.96 -60.83
C SER A 810 -6.09 25.23 -62.06
N ALA A 811 -7.40 24.91 -62.12
CA ALA A 811 -8.57 25.27 -61.29
C ALA A 811 -9.69 24.18 -61.23
N SER A 812 -10.70 24.46 -60.40
CA SER A 812 -12.07 23.89 -60.18
C SER A 812 -12.80 23.18 -61.35
N THR A 813 -13.81 22.31 -61.14
CA THR A 813 -15.26 22.60 -60.83
C THR A 813 -16.06 21.27 -60.68
N SER A 814 -17.33 21.12 -60.21
CA SER A 814 -18.36 21.85 -59.41
C SER A 814 -19.68 21.01 -59.41
N SER A 815 -20.75 21.14 -58.61
CA SER A 815 -21.04 21.63 -57.24
C SER A 815 -22.55 21.41 -56.91
N GLY A 816 -22.92 20.91 -55.71
CA GLY A 816 -24.33 20.79 -55.25
C GLY A 816 -24.48 19.81 -54.06
N VAL A 817 -24.72 20.15 -52.77
CA VAL A 817 -25.56 21.17 -52.06
C VAL A 817 -27.03 20.70 -51.99
N THR A 818 -27.64 20.43 -50.81
CA THR A 818 -27.89 21.36 -49.68
C THR A 818 -27.68 20.84 -48.24
N THR A 819 -26.82 21.55 -47.48
CA THR A 819 -26.98 22.13 -46.11
C THR A 819 -27.95 21.56 -45.04
N ALA A 820 -27.71 21.68 -43.73
CA ALA A 820 -26.49 22.00 -42.94
C ALA A 820 -26.75 21.95 -41.40
N ALA A 821 -25.73 21.61 -40.60
CA ALA A 821 -25.55 22.05 -39.20
C ALA A 821 -24.04 21.95 -38.85
N THR A 822 -23.50 22.84 -37.99
CA THR A 822 -22.09 23.24 -38.11
C THR A 822 -21.26 23.13 -36.82
N ARG A 823 -20.05 22.55 -36.92
CA ARG A 823 -18.88 22.89 -36.08
C ARG A 823 -17.58 22.71 -36.91
N PRO A 824 -16.53 23.53 -36.72
CA PRO A 824 -15.39 23.56 -37.62
C PRO A 824 -14.39 22.43 -37.32
N SER A 825 -13.94 21.71 -38.35
CA SER A 825 -12.84 20.76 -38.28
C SER A 825 -11.51 21.42 -38.65
N THR A 826 -10.53 21.35 -37.75
CA THR A 826 -9.13 21.67 -38.08
C THR A 826 -8.54 20.51 -38.89
N ASN A 827 -8.65 20.60 -40.22
CA ASN A 827 -8.14 19.57 -41.13
C ASN A 827 -6.60 19.54 -41.11
N ALA A 828 -6.03 18.66 -40.28
CA ALA A 828 -4.68 18.16 -40.53
C ALA A 828 -4.67 17.43 -41.89
N ALA A 829 -3.66 17.71 -42.72
CA ALA A 829 -3.58 17.13 -44.06
C ALA A 829 -3.38 15.60 -43.98
N ILE A 830 -4.14 14.85 -44.78
CA ILE A 830 -3.95 13.41 -44.93
C ILE A 830 -2.57 13.17 -45.55
N PRO A 831 -1.68 12.37 -44.92
CA PRO A 831 -0.41 12.01 -45.54
C PRO A 831 -0.69 11.17 -46.79
N ASN A 832 -0.47 11.77 -47.97
CA ASN A 832 -0.84 11.16 -49.24
C ASN A 832 0.08 9.97 -49.54
N ARG A 833 -0.44 8.76 -49.38
CA ARG A 833 0.26 7.51 -49.60
C ARG A 833 -0.66 6.54 -50.33
N ASP A 834 -0.58 6.62 -51.66
CA ASP A 834 -1.18 5.67 -52.58
C ASP A 834 -0.74 4.24 -52.22
N LEU A 835 -1.71 3.34 -52.00
CA LEU A 835 -1.50 1.92 -51.74
C LEU A 835 -2.13 1.05 -52.84
N SER A 836 -2.72 1.64 -53.90
CA SER A 836 -3.44 0.94 -54.97
C SER A 836 -2.62 -0.20 -55.59
N ALA A 837 -1.30 -0.01 -55.73
CA ALA A 837 -0.33 -1.00 -56.21
C ALA A 837 -0.16 -2.26 -55.33
N TYR A 838 -0.76 -2.28 -54.13
CA TYR A 838 -0.79 -3.43 -53.21
C TYR A 838 -2.20 -4.00 -53.00
N THR A 839 -3.19 -3.54 -53.77
CA THR A 839 -4.53 -4.14 -53.76
C THR A 839 -4.52 -5.55 -54.34
N VAL A 840 -5.41 -6.40 -53.83
CA VAL A 840 -5.71 -7.72 -54.40
C VAL A 840 -7.11 -7.71 -55.04
N PRO A 841 -7.40 -8.62 -56.00
CA PRO A 841 -8.72 -8.68 -56.64
C PRO A 841 -9.86 -8.88 -55.62
N ASN A 842 -11.01 -8.23 -55.84
CA ASN A 842 -12.17 -8.30 -54.93
C ASN A 842 -12.68 -9.75 -54.77
N GLU A 843 -12.46 -10.56 -55.80
CA GLU A 843 -12.84 -11.97 -55.92
C GLU A 843 -12.24 -12.82 -54.79
N VAL A 844 -11.07 -12.44 -54.25
CA VAL A 844 -10.36 -13.17 -53.18
C VAL A 844 -11.22 -13.31 -51.91
N ILE A 845 -12.01 -12.29 -51.58
CA ILE A 845 -12.92 -12.29 -50.42
C ILE A 845 -14.39 -12.55 -50.80
N SER A 846 -14.68 -12.87 -52.07
CA SER A 846 -16.04 -13.13 -52.53
C SER A 846 -16.65 -14.36 -51.84
N GLY A 847 -17.89 -14.24 -51.37
CA GLY A 847 -18.58 -15.29 -50.62
C GLY A 847 -18.01 -15.56 -49.21
N ARG A 848 -17.12 -14.72 -48.68
CA ARG A 848 -16.54 -14.88 -47.33
C ARG A 848 -17.23 -13.97 -46.31
N PRO A 849 -17.57 -14.47 -45.11
CA PRO A 849 -18.17 -13.64 -44.06
C PRO A 849 -17.14 -12.65 -43.50
N LEU A 850 -17.57 -11.38 -43.36
CA LEU A 850 -16.84 -10.37 -42.60
C LEU A 850 -16.92 -10.69 -41.10
N ARG A 851 -15.77 -10.77 -40.43
CA ARG A 851 -15.69 -11.01 -38.97
C ARG A 851 -16.09 -9.74 -38.18
N PRO A 852 -16.48 -9.87 -36.89
CA PRO A 852 -16.78 -8.72 -36.02
C PRO A 852 -15.61 -7.74 -35.81
N ASP A 853 -14.38 -8.17 -36.11
CA ASP A 853 -13.18 -7.34 -36.05
C ASP A 853 -12.93 -6.46 -37.30
N GLY A 854 -13.70 -6.67 -38.38
CA GLY A 854 -13.51 -5.99 -39.66
C GLY A 854 -12.59 -6.71 -40.66
N THR A 855 -12.24 -7.98 -40.42
CA THR A 855 -11.36 -8.78 -41.30
C THR A 855 -12.06 -9.93 -42.02
N TYR A 856 -11.42 -10.42 -43.09
CA TYR A 856 -11.79 -11.63 -43.82
C TYR A 856 -10.66 -12.67 -43.68
N ASN A 857 -11.02 -13.93 -43.40
CA ASN A 857 -10.10 -15.07 -43.49
C ASN A 857 -10.32 -15.80 -44.83
N VAL A 858 -9.22 -16.15 -45.52
CA VAL A 858 -9.24 -16.95 -46.76
C VAL A 858 -8.08 -17.95 -46.73
N GLY A 859 -8.27 -19.06 -46.02
CA GLY A 859 -7.23 -20.05 -45.76
C GLY A 859 -6.21 -19.53 -44.74
N ASP A 860 -4.92 -19.71 -45.01
CA ASP A 860 -3.85 -19.20 -44.15
C ASP A 860 -3.66 -17.66 -44.26
N ASN A 861 -4.35 -17.03 -45.22
CA ASN A 861 -4.24 -15.60 -45.51
C ASN A 861 -5.42 -14.80 -44.97
N TRP A 862 -5.15 -13.54 -44.68
CA TRP A 862 -6.09 -12.61 -44.04
C TRP A 862 -6.14 -11.31 -44.81
N TYR A 863 -7.32 -10.68 -44.85
CA TYR A 863 -7.58 -9.52 -45.68
C TYR A 863 -8.47 -8.50 -44.97
N VAL A 864 -8.34 -7.24 -45.37
CA VAL A 864 -9.22 -6.14 -44.96
C VAL A 864 -9.72 -5.37 -46.17
N ARG A 865 -10.85 -4.70 -46.01
CA ARG A 865 -11.34 -3.69 -46.95
C ARG A 865 -11.00 -2.31 -46.41
N PHE A 866 -10.36 -1.47 -47.23
CA PHE A 866 -9.84 -0.16 -46.82
C PHE A 866 -9.91 0.85 -47.98
N THR A 867 -10.25 2.10 -47.68
CA THR A 867 -10.22 3.21 -48.64
C THR A 867 -8.95 4.01 -48.42
N ASP A 868 -8.03 4.02 -49.40
CA ASP A 868 -6.74 4.70 -49.27
C ASP A 868 -6.80 6.19 -49.66
N SER A 869 -5.66 6.89 -49.70
CA SER A 869 -5.62 8.32 -50.01
C SER A 869 -5.94 8.68 -51.46
N THR A 870 -6.12 7.69 -52.36
CA THR A 870 -6.67 7.91 -53.71
C THR A 870 -8.20 8.00 -53.71
N GLY A 871 -8.86 7.58 -52.61
CA GLY A 871 -10.31 7.42 -52.54
C GLY A 871 -10.81 6.05 -53.05
N ALA A 872 -9.92 5.19 -53.56
CA ALA A 872 -10.28 3.84 -54.00
C ALA A 872 -10.47 2.89 -52.80
N ASN A 873 -11.62 2.20 -52.77
CA ASN A 873 -11.93 1.18 -51.77
C ASN A 873 -11.39 -0.20 -52.21
N GLY A 874 -10.17 -0.50 -51.77
CA GLY A 874 -9.43 -1.71 -52.13
C GLY A 874 -9.59 -2.85 -51.12
N VAL A 875 -9.28 -4.07 -51.58
CA VAL A 875 -9.02 -5.22 -50.70
C VAL A 875 -7.51 -5.37 -50.55
N TYR A 876 -7.05 -5.58 -49.33
CA TYR A 876 -5.64 -5.60 -48.98
C TYR A 876 -5.32 -6.84 -48.13
N GLN A 877 -4.24 -7.55 -48.48
CA GLN A 877 -3.74 -8.65 -47.65
C GLN A 877 -3.04 -8.09 -46.41
N ILE A 878 -3.35 -8.65 -45.24
CA ILE A 878 -2.68 -8.32 -43.98
C ILE A 878 -1.79 -9.46 -43.51
N ASP A 879 -0.77 -9.11 -42.74
CA ASP A 879 0.10 -10.06 -42.04
C ASP A 879 -0.72 -10.95 -41.10
N SER A 880 -0.55 -12.27 -41.17
CA SER A 880 -1.38 -13.25 -40.46
C SER A 880 -1.14 -13.32 -38.95
N ALA A 881 -0.09 -12.71 -38.41
CA ALA A 881 0.16 -12.57 -36.97
C ALA A 881 -0.29 -11.19 -36.45
N PHE A 882 -1.52 -10.79 -36.80
CA PHE A 882 -2.16 -9.55 -36.37
C PHE A 882 -3.10 -9.79 -35.18
N HIS A 883 -3.38 -8.74 -34.41
CA HIS A 883 -4.22 -8.82 -33.22
C HIS A 883 -5.49 -8.00 -33.40
N ALA A 884 -6.54 -8.64 -33.91
CA ALA A 884 -7.89 -8.09 -33.98
C ALA A 884 -8.34 -7.38 -32.68
N ARG A 885 -7.93 -7.92 -31.52
CA ARG A 885 -8.25 -7.41 -30.17
C ARG A 885 -7.46 -6.17 -29.73
N SER A 886 -6.31 -5.86 -30.36
CA SER A 886 -5.65 -4.54 -30.23
C SER A 886 -6.21 -3.51 -31.23
N GLY A 887 -7.00 -3.97 -32.21
CA GLY A 887 -7.56 -3.12 -33.25
C GLY A 887 -6.52 -2.60 -34.24
N GLN A 888 -5.35 -3.24 -34.36
CA GLN A 888 -4.31 -2.88 -35.34
C GLN A 888 -3.96 -4.04 -36.28
N VAL A 889 -3.72 -3.70 -37.55
CA VAL A 889 -3.26 -4.64 -38.60
C VAL A 889 -2.16 -4.03 -39.45
N ASN A 890 -1.40 -4.89 -40.14
CA ASN A 890 -0.36 -4.48 -41.08
C ASN A 890 -0.69 -5.02 -42.48
N ILE A 891 -0.96 -4.13 -43.44
CA ILE A 891 -1.02 -4.50 -44.86
C ILE A 891 0.37 -4.96 -45.30
N ILE A 892 0.43 -6.08 -46.00
CA ILE A 892 1.67 -6.61 -46.60
C ILE A 892 1.62 -6.54 -48.13
N ASN A 893 2.79 -6.41 -48.76
CA ASN A 893 2.93 -6.58 -50.19
C ASN A 893 2.70 -8.07 -50.55
N PRO A 894 1.63 -8.42 -51.30
CA PRO A 894 1.32 -9.81 -51.64
C PRO A 894 2.35 -10.45 -52.58
N ASN A 895 3.10 -9.62 -53.33
CA ASN A 895 4.09 -10.05 -54.32
C ASN A 895 5.51 -10.18 -53.75
N ALA A 896 5.71 -10.03 -52.44
CA ALA A 896 7.02 -10.13 -51.82
C ALA A 896 7.40 -11.61 -51.54
N PRO A 897 8.68 -12.02 -51.73
CA PRO A 897 9.12 -13.39 -51.46
C PRO A 897 8.83 -13.84 -50.03
N ALA A 898 8.42 -15.10 -49.85
CA ALA A 898 8.12 -15.67 -48.53
C ALA A 898 9.33 -15.63 -47.56
N THR A 899 10.55 -15.60 -48.10
CA THR A 899 11.82 -15.45 -47.35
C THR A 899 12.10 -14.02 -46.88
N ALA A 900 11.35 -13.02 -47.35
CA ALA A 900 11.56 -11.63 -46.96
C ALA A 900 11.06 -11.35 -45.53
N SER A 901 11.82 -10.54 -44.78
CA SER A 901 11.52 -10.20 -43.38
C SER A 901 10.15 -9.52 -43.24
N ARG A 902 9.48 -9.71 -42.09
CA ARG A 902 8.17 -9.10 -41.79
C ARG A 902 8.17 -7.59 -42.05
N SER A 903 9.17 -6.89 -41.50
CA SER A 903 9.41 -5.46 -41.66
C SER A 903 9.72 -4.98 -43.08
N SER A 904 10.10 -5.88 -43.99
CA SER A 904 10.29 -5.56 -45.42
C SER A 904 9.12 -6.02 -46.31
N ARG A 905 8.10 -6.66 -45.72
CA ARG A 905 6.84 -7.03 -46.39
C ARG A 905 5.68 -6.11 -46.01
N THR A 906 5.65 -5.57 -44.78
CA THR A 906 4.68 -4.55 -44.38
C THR A 906 4.80 -3.30 -45.26
N VAL A 907 3.69 -2.89 -45.89
CA VAL A 907 3.62 -1.65 -46.66
C VAL A 907 2.97 -0.52 -45.85
N ALA A 908 1.90 -0.81 -45.08
CA ALA A 908 1.23 0.17 -44.23
C ALA A 908 0.60 -0.50 -43.00
N SER A 909 0.35 0.28 -41.96
CA SER A 909 -0.38 -0.15 -40.76
C SER A 909 -1.76 0.52 -40.73
N LEU A 910 -2.77 -0.18 -40.22
CA LEU A 910 -4.13 0.35 -40.05
C LEU A 910 -4.61 0.21 -38.60
N GLN A 911 -5.58 1.03 -38.22
CA GLN A 911 -6.29 1.04 -36.95
C GLN A 911 -7.81 0.85 -37.21
N SER A 912 -8.48 0.01 -36.43
CA SER A 912 -9.92 -0.25 -36.49
C SER A 912 -10.70 1.00 -36.02
N ALA A 913 -11.75 1.37 -36.75
CA ALA A 913 -12.54 2.58 -36.51
C ALA A 913 -13.77 2.37 -35.60
N GLY A 914 -13.84 1.25 -34.87
CA GLY A 914 -14.98 0.89 -34.03
C GLY A 914 -16.04 0.06 -34.77
N ASN A 915 -16.52 0.59 -35.89
CA ASN A 915 -17.66 0.14 -36.71
C ASN A 915 -17.38 -0.99 -37.75
N GLY A 916 -16.18 -1.59 -37.72
CA GLY A 916 -15.74 -2.58 -38.73
C GLY A 916 -15.00 -1.98 -39.93
N GLU A 917 -14.89 -0.65 -40.03
CA GLU A 917 -13.97 0.02 -40.96
C GLU A 917 -12.53 0.07 -40.42
N TRP A 918 -11.59 0.31 -41.32
CA TRP A 918 -10.18 0.55 -41.02
C TRP A 918 -9.74 1.95 -41.47
N ARG A 919 -8.78 2.54 -40.75
CA ARG A 919 -8.16 3.83 -41.06
C ARG A 919 -6.64 3.69 -41.03
N ILE A 920 -5.91 4.49 -41.81
CA ILE A 920 -4.44 4.40 -41.81
C ILE A 920 -3.86 4.82 -40.46
N ASN A 921 -3.01 3.97 -39.89
CA ASN A 921 -2.32 4.22 -38.63
C ASN A 921 -1.08 5.07 -38.92
N GLN A 922 -1.02 6.29 -38.37
CA GLN A 922 -0.04 7.32 -38.74
C GLN A 922 1.33 7.15 -38.06
N LEU A 923 1.81 5.91 -37.90
CA LEU A 923 3.13 5.61 -37.32
C LEU A 923 4.14 5.20 -38.42
N PRO A 924 5.27 5.92 -38.59
CA PRO A 924 6.26 5.62 -39.61
C PRO A 924 6.99 4.28 -39.38
N GLY A 925 6.63 3.24 -40.13
CA GLY A 925 7.35 1.97 -40.13
C GLY A 925 8.54 1.95 -41.09
N GLY A 926 9.73 1.51 -40.65
CA GLY A 926 10.72 0.99 -41.61
C GLY A 926 12.23 1.19 -41.41
N ARG A 927 12.78 1.59 -40.25
CA ARG A 927 14.25 1.48 -40.01
C ARG A 927 14.61 1.09 -38.58
N ARG A 928 15.34 -0.03 -38.43
CA ARG A 928 16.04 -0.38 -37.18
C ARG A 928 17.35 0.38 -37.10
N GLY A 929 17.46 1.35 -36.18
CA GLY A 929 18.75 1.98 -35.86
C GLY A 929 18.68 3.44 -35.40
N ARG A 930 18.35 3.66 -34.12
CA ARG A 930 18.60 4.91 -33.36
C ARG A 930 18.21 6.22 -34.07
N GLU A 931 16.94 6.59 -34.00
CA GLU A 931 16.54 7.97 -34.28
C GLU A 931 15.51 8.51 -33.29
N ARG A 932 15.29 9.83 -33.32
CA ARG A 932 14.56 10.58 -32.29
C ARG A 932 13.07 10.21 -32.29
N LYS A 933 12.45 10.19 -31.10
CA LYS A 933 10.98 10.32 -31.02
C LYS A 933 10.57 11.63 -31.70
N GLN A 934 9.59 11.58 -32.60
CA GLN A 934 8.84 12.80 -32.92
C GLN A 934 8.22 13.32 -31.62
N MET A 935 8.37 14.61 -31.39
CA MET A 935 7.75 15.28 -30.25
C MET A 935 6.23 15.20 -30.43
N HIS A 936 5.49 15.03 -29.33
CA HIS A 936 4.09 15.45 -29.36
C HIS A 936 4.13 16.98 -29.45
N GLU A 937 3.62 17.53 -30.54
CA GLU A 937 3.32 18.97 -30.61
C GLU A 937 2.11 19.22 -29.71
N TRP A 938 2.41 19.51 -28.44
CA TRP A 938 1.41 19.98 -27.49
C TRP A 938 0.85 21.31 -28.02
N PRO A 939 -0.48 21.46 -28.19
CA PRO A 939 -1.06 22.65 -28.82
C PRO A 939 -0.84 23.94 -28.00
N VAL A 940 -0.46 23.79 -26.73
CA VAL A 940 0.10 24.83 -25.87
C VAL A 940 1.17 24.20 -24.96
N ASN A 941 2.08 25.04 -24.45
CA ASN A 941 3.08 24.67 -23.44
C ASN A 941 2.41 24.51 -22.06
N TYR A 942 2.88 23.57 -21.21
CA TYR A 942 2.25 23.31 -19.89
C TYR A 942 2.17 24.56 -19.01
N THR A 943 3.19 25.43 -19.05
CA THR A 943 3.17 26.66 -18.25
C THR A 943 2.13 27.65 -18.76
N ASP A 944 2.00 27.79 -20.07
CA ASP A 944 0.99 28.68 -20.67
C ASP A 944 -0.43 28.13 -20.47
N TYR A 945 -0.60 26.80 -20.51
CA TYR A 945 -1.82 26.11 -20.10
C TYR A 945 -2.19 26.42 -18.65
N LEU A 946 -1.26 26.25 -17.70
CA LEU A 946 -1.49 26.52 -16.28
C LEU A 946 -1.84 28.00 -16.03
N LEU A 947 -1.07 28.93 -16.62
CA LEU A 947 -1.31 30.37 -16.50
C LEU A 947 -2.64 30.81 -17.12
N SER A 948 -3.13 30.09 -18.14
CA SER A 948 -4.47 30.32 -18.72
C SER A 948 -5.65 29.80 -17.88
N GLY A 949 -5.39 29.29 -16.66
CA GLY A 949 -6.40 28.68 -15.80
C GLY A 949 -6.60 27.17 -16.02
N GLY A 950 -5.63 26.52 -16.69
CA GLY A 950 -5.57 25.06 -16.79
C GLY A 950 -5.43 24.39 -15.42
N LEU A 951 -5.94 23.16 -15.30
CA LEU A 951 -5.84 22.40 -14.05
C LEU A 951 -4.38 22.02 -13.80
N ASP A 952 -3.88 22.24 -12.57
CA ASP A 952 -2.57 21.71 -12.22
C ASP A 952 -2.58 20.18 -12.15
N MET A 953 -2.04 19.56 -13.19
CA MET A 953 -1.82 18.13 -13.31
C MET A 953 -0.66 17.65 -12.41
N THR A 954 0.04 18.53 -11.69
CA THR A 954 1.16 18.16 -10.81
C THR A 954 0.76 17.81 -9.37
N ALA A 955 -0.34 18.35 -8.82
CA ALA A 955 -0.74 18.46 -7.40
C ALA A 955 -0.89 17.18 -6.53
N ALA A 956 -0.22 16.06 -6.88
CA ALA A 956 -0.74 14.71 -6.65
C ALA A 956 0.37 13.61 -6.96
N GLY A 957 0.25 12.29 -6.53
CA GLY A 957 0.65 10.81 -6.88
C GLY A 957 0.27 9.66 -8.01
N VAL A 958 -0.45 9.39 -9.19
CA VAL A 958 -1.32 9.75 -10.45
C VAL A 958 -0.91 10.55 -11.77
N ASN A 959 -0.86 11.89 -11.90
CA ASN A 959 -0.46 12.66 -13.13
C ASN A 959 0.96 13.36 -13.19
N ARG A 960 1.44 14.04 -12.13
CA ARG A 960 2.70 14.84 -12.03
C ARG A 960 3.85 14.55 -13.01
N ARG A 961 4.40 13.34 -13.12
CA ARG A 961 5.59 13.10 -13.98
C ARG A 961 5.33 13.45 -15.45
N PHE A 962 4.08 13.36 -15.92
CA PHE A 962 3.67 13.81 -17.26
C PHE A 962 3.75 15.33 -17.36
N ALA A 963 3.14 16.02 -16.40
CA ALA A 963 3.15 17.48 -16.31
C ALA A 963 4.59 18.02 -16.17
N THR A 964 5.43 17.43 -15.32
CA THR A 964 6.86 17.74 -15.21
C THR A 964 7.62 17.48 -16.53
N ARG A 965 7.25 16.44 -17.31
CA ARG A 965 7.86 16.20 -18.62
C ARG A 965 7.42 17.25 -19.65
N TRP A 966 6.12 17.54 -19.77
CA TRP A 966 5.57 18.55 -20.68
C TRP A 966 6.10 19.96 -20.35
N PHE A 967 6.17 20.30 -19.06
CA PHE A 967 6.86 21.49 -18.54
C PHE A 967 8.33 21.54 -18.95
N ARG A 968 9.09 20.45 -18.80
CA ARG A 968 10.50 20.39 -19.21
C ARG A 968 10.68 20.45 -20.73
N GLU A 969 9.75 19.89 -21.51
CA GLU A 969 9.75 20.02 -22.97
C GLU A 969 9.55 21.49 -23.37
N GLY A 970 8.53 22.17 -22.82
CA GLY A 970 8.28 23.59 -23.03
C GLY A 970 9.38 24.53 -22.49
N ALA A 971 10.00 24.19 -21.36
CA ALA A 971 11.15 24.92 -20.84
C ALA A 971 12.35 24.85 -21.79
N ASN A 972 12.66 23.65 -22.32
CA ASN A 972 13.74 23.47 -23.29
C ASN A 972 13.47 24.25 -24.58
N GLU A 973 12.25 24.22 -25.09
CA GLU A 973 11.82 25.04 -26.23
C GLU A 973 12.02 26.54 -25.96
N SER A 974 11.55 27.03 -24.80
CA SER A 974 11.73 28.43 -24.40
C SER A 974 13.20 28.85 -24.32
N TYR A 975 14.09 27.99 -23.82
CA TYR A 975 15.53 28.27 -23.80
C TYR A 975 16.18 28.24 -25.20
N VAL A 976 15.71 27.38 -26.11
CA VAL A 976 16.17 27.38 -27.51
C VAL A 976 15.71 28.66 -28.21
N ASN A 977 14.44 29.06 -28.04
CA ASN A 977 13.91 30.28 -28.61
C ASN A 977 14.62 31.52 -28.05
N GLN A 978 14.91 31.57 -26.74
CA GLN A 978 15.70 32.64 -26.12
C GLN A 978 17.14 32.72 -26.66
N ALA A 979 17.75 31.59 -27.03
CA ALA A 979 19.09 31.56 -27.61
C ALA A 979 19.10 31.98 -29.10
N LEU A 980 18.00 31.73 -29.83
CA LEU A 980 17.83 32.15 -31.23
C LEU A 980 17.38 33.61 -31.37
N ALA A 981 16.62 34.13 -30.41
CA ALA A 981 16.11 35.49 -30.37
C ALA A 981 16.09 36.04 -28.91
N PRO A 982 17.22 36.54 -28.39
CA PRO A 982 17.31 37.02 -27.01
C PRO A 982 16.44 38.26 -26.73
N THR A 983 15.76 38.29 -25.57
CA THR A 983 15.01 39.46 -25.11
C THR A 983 15.93 40.68 -24.98
N PRO A 984 15.61 41.82 -25.62
CA PRO A 984 16.37 43.07 -25.47
C PRO A 984 16.41 43.54 -24.02
N ARG A 985 17.58 44.03 -23.58
CA ARG A 985 17.79 44.67 -22.27
C ARG A 985 17.80 46.20 -22.44
N PRO A 986 17.27 46.98 -21.49
CA PRO A 986 17.29 48.44 -21.54
C PRO A 986 18.70 48.99 -21.35
N ASN A 987 18.92 50.22 -21.84
CA ASN A 987 20.18 50.93 -21.67
C ASN A 987 20.39 51.28 -20.18
N MET A 988 21.40 50.65 -19.57
CA MET A 988 21.72 50.73 -18.15
C MET A 988 22.07 52.16 -17.72
N PRO A 989 21.22 52.89 -16.97
CA PRO A 989 21.44 54.30 -16.63
C PRO A 989 22.75 54.54 -15.86
N ALA A 990 23.27 55.76 -15.95
CA ALA A 990 24.28 56.24 -15.01
C ALA A 990 23.60 56.58 -13.68
N ILE A 991 24.21 56.17 -12.57
CA ILE A 991 23.77 56.56 -11.22
C ILE A 991 24.85 57.45 -10.58
N THR A 992 24.45 58.30 -9.65
CA THR A 992 25.38 59.11 -8.86
C THR A 992 26.26 58.21 -7.98
N PRO A 993 27.55 58.54 -7.79
CA PRO A 993 28.38 57.90 -6.78
C PRO A 993 27.73 58.04 -5.41
N ASN A 994 27.64 56.93 -4.67
CA ASN A 994 26.97 56.83 -3.37
C ASN A 994 25.46 57.13 -3.37
N ALA A 995 24.75 56.90 -4.48
CA ALA A 995 23.28 56.96 -4.52
C ALA A 995 22.64 56.08 -3.42
N SER A 996 21.49 56.51 -2.89
CA SER A 996 20.70 55.68 -1.98
C SER A 996 19.96 54.55 -2.73
N PRO A 997 19.55 53.46 -2.05
CA PRO A 997 18.79 52.39 -2.69
C PRO A 997 17.46 52.84 -3.32
N GLY A 998 16.81 53.86 -2.73
CA GLY A 998 15.59 54.45 -3.27
C GLY A 998 15.83 55.28 -4.54
N GLU A 999 16.93 56.03 -4.60
CA GLU A 999 17.33 56.76 -5.82
C GLU A 999 17.67 55.80 -6.96
N LEU A 1000 18.44 54.73 -6.68
CA LEU A 1000 18.67 53.66 -7.66
C LEU A 1000 17.35 53.13 -8.22
N ALA A 1001 16.44 52.69 -7.34
CA ALA A 1001 15.19 52.07 -7.76
C ALA A 1001 14.33 53.00 -8.64
N ARG A 1002 14.28 54.31 -8.34
CA ARG A 1002 13.57 55.28 -9.18
C ARG A 1002 14.16 55.37 -10.59
N GLU A 1003 15.47 55.54 -10.74
CA GLU A 1003 16.08 55.63 -12.08
C GLU A 1003 16.02 54.30 -12.87
N LEU A 1004 16.03 53.16 -12.17
CA LEU A 1004 15.81 51.85 -12.80
C LEU A 1004 14.34 51.67 -13.24
N LEU A 1005 13.36 52.04 -12.42
CA LEU A 1005 11.93 51.96 -12.77
C LEU A 1005 11.52 52.94 -13.89
N ARG A 1006 12.31 53.98 -14.16
CA ARG A 1006 12.12 54.87 -15.33
C ARG A 1006 12.70 54.30 -16.63
N THR A 1007 13.63 53.36 -16.53
CA THR A 1007 14.32 52.76 -17.69
C THR A 1007 13.91 51.30 -17.95
N SER A 1008 13.21 50.67 -17.01
CA SER A 1008 12.63 49.33 -17.15
C SER A 1008 11.32 49.20 -16.38
N ASN A 1009 10.38 48.43 -16.93
CA ASN A 1009 9.15 48.05 -16.21
C ASN A 1009 9.42 46.97 -15.14
N GLY A 1010 10.63 46.41 -15.06
CA GLY A 1010 10.98 45.32 -14.15
C GLY A 1010 12.33 45.49 -13.48
N ILE A 1011 12.40 45.18 -12.18
CA ILE A 1011 13.67 45.03 -11.44
C ILE A 1011 13.76 43.63 -10.83
N VAL A 1012 14.89 42.95 -10.99
CA VAL A 1012 15.17 41.64 -10.37
C VAL A 1012 16.21 41.81 -9.26
N PHE A 1013 15.74 41.85 -8.00
CA PHE A 1013 16.60 41.84 -6.82
C PHE A 1013 17.14 40.43 -6.56
N GLY A 1014 18.47 40.30 -6.58
CA GLY A 1014 19.19 39.07 -6.29
C GLY A 1014 19.75 39.05 -4.87
N GLU A 1015 19.04 38.38 -3.96
CA GLU A 1015 19.40 38.32 -2.54
C GLU A 1015 20.42 37.23 -2.20
N GLN A 1016 21.03 37.35 -1.03
CA GLN A 1016 21.75 36.26 -0.36
C GLN A 1016 20.90 35.75 0.81
N HIS A 1017 20.35 34.53 0.71
CA HIS A 1017 19.32 34.00 1.63
C HIS A 1017 19.71 33.83 3.13
N ASN A 1018 20.95 34.18 3.49
CA ASN A 1018 21.41 34.25 4.89
C ASN A 1018 21.61 35.70 5.39
N GLN A 1019 21.07 36.70 4.68
CA GLN A 1019 21.10 38.12 5.00
C GLN A 1019 19.69 38.76 5.08
N ILE A 1020 19.56 39.90 5.77
CA ILE A 1020 18.29 40.65 5.90
C ILE A 1020 18.19 41.88 4.98
N ALA A 1021 19.30 42.28 4.35
CA ALA A 1021 19.41 43.46 3.49
C ALA A 1021 18.21 43.68 2.56
N THR A 1022 17.74 42.63 1.88
CA THR A 1022 16.60 42.72 0.95
C THR A 1022 15.31 43.15 1.63
N ASN A 1023 14.93 42.50 2.74
CA ASN A 1023 13.72 42.86 3.48
C ASN A 1023 13.81 44.30 4.01
N VAL A 1024 14.96 44.67 4.57
CA VAL A 1024 15.23 46.03 5.10
C VAL A 1024 15.14 47.09 3.98
N MET A 1025 15.72 46.81 2.82
CA MET A 1025 15.68 47.70 1.66
C MET A 1025 14.26 47.84 1.11
N LEU A 1026 13.53 46.73 0.94
CA LEU A 1026 12.16 46.75 0.41
C LEU A 1026 11.23 47.57 1.30
N ILE A 1027 11.25 47.33 2.62
CA ILE A 1027 10.40 48.05 3.58
C ILE A 1027 10.71 49.56 3.59
N LYS A 1028 12.00 49.95 3.58
CA LYS A 1028 12.41 51.36 3.60
C LYS A 1028 12.01 52.14 2.34
N ASN A 1029 11.79 51.48 1.20
CA ASN A 1029 11.59 52.13 -0.10
C ASN A 1029 10.24 51.81 -0.75
N MET A 1030 9.34 51.10 -0.06
CA MET A 1030 8.10 50.57 -0.65
C MET A 1030 7.18 51.66 -1.23
N GLN A 1031 7.02 52.80 -0.53
CA GLN A 1031 6.32 53.98 -1.05
C GLN A 1031 6.93 54.45 -2.39
N ALA A 1032 8.26 54.55 -2.47
CA ALA A 1032 8.95 55.03 -3.67
C ALA A 1032 8.86 54.04 -4.85
N TYR A 1033 8.62 52.75 -4.59
CA TYR A 1033 8.29 51.78 -5.64
C TYR A 1033 6.86 51.99 -6.18
N ALA A 1034 5.90 52.22 -5.28
CA ALA A 1034 4.52 52.51 -5.64
C ALA A 1034 4.38 53.85 -6.39
N ASP A 1035 5.10 54.90 -5.95
CA ASP A 1035 5.15 56.22 -6.59
C ASP A 1035 5.65 56.16 -8.04
N GLU A 1036 6.60 55.27 -8.33
CA GLU A 1036 7.10 55.00 -9.69
C GLU A 1036 6.23 53.98 -10.46
N GLY A 1037 5.10 53.53 -9.91
CA GLY A 1037 4.12 52.69 -10.61
C GLY A 1037 4.34 51.17 -10.50
N VAL A 1038 5.05 50.68 -9.48
CA VAL A 1038 5.08 49.24 -9.18
C VAL A 1038 3.75 48.80 -8.60
N THR A 1039 3.15 47.76 -9.16
CA THR A 1039 1.89 47.15 -8.67
C THR A 1039 2.11 45.77 -8.04
N THR A 1040 3.17 45.07 -8.45
CA THR A 1040 3.39 43.66 -8.13
C THR A 1040 4.83 43.36 -7.73
N LEU A 1041 5.00 42.65 -6.62
CA LEU A 1041 6.28 42.14 -6.11
C LEU A 1041 6.27 40.60 -6.17
N TYR A 1042 7.02 40.05 -7.09
CA TYR A 1042 7.21 38.62 -7.32
C TYR A 1042 8.28 38.03 -6.38
N LEU A 1043 8.09 36.80 -5.88
CA LEU A 1043 8.87 36.28 -4.75
C LEU A 1043 9.32 34.81 -4.89
N GLU A 1044 10.63 34.52 -4.83
CA GLU A 1044 11.16 33.16 -4.69
C GLU A 1044 10.93 32.62 -3.26
N GLY A 1045 10.76 31.29 -3.15
CA GLY A 1045 10.34 30.62 -1.92
C GLY A 1045 8.82 30.71 -1.68
N ALA A 1046 8.06 31.28 -2.61
CA ALA A 1046 6.62 31.49 -2.53
C ALA A 1046 5.91 30.86 -3.74
N GLU A 1047 4.87 30.07 -3.48
CA GLU A 1047 4.08 29.36 -4.49
C GLU A 1047 3.16 30.32 -5.27
N TRP A 1048 3.09 30.16 -6.59
CA TRP A 1048 2.21 30.95 -7.44
C TRP A 1048 0.73 30.62 -7.17
N ASN A 1049 -0.01 31.62 -6.64
CA ASN A 1049 -1.40 31.49 -6.19
C ASN A 1049 -2.43 32.15 -7.13
N GLY A 1050 -2.13 32.24 -8.44
CA GLY A 1050 -3.08 32.78 -9.43
C GLY A 1050 -3.21 34.31 -9.42
N PHE A 1051 -2.16 35.04 -9.03
CA PHE A 1051 -2.08 36.52 -9.03
C PHE A 1051 -3.08 37.25 -8.11
N THR A 1052 -3.74 36.55 -7.19
CA THR A 1052 -4.69 37.11 -6.21
C THR A 1052 -4.05 38.11 -5.25
N GLY A 1053 -2.75 37.95 -4.98
CA GLY A 1053 -2.00 38.70 -3.98
C GLY A 1053 -1.97 37.97 -2.63
N TYR A 1054 -0.80 37.91 -2.01
CA TYR A 1054 -0.56 37.18 -0.77
C TYR A 1054 -1.23 37.82 0.45
N THR A 1055 -1.79 36.96 1.30
CA THR A 1055 -2.23 37.26 2.67
C THR A 1055 -1.10 37.05 3.69
N ALA A 1056 -1.30 37.53 4.93
CA ALA A 1056 -0.38 37.28 6.05
C ALA A 1056 -0.21 35.77 6.34
N ASP A 1057 -1.29 34.99 6.18
CA ASP A 1057 -1.29 33.54 6.38
C ASP A 1057 -0.58 32.76 5.27
N GLU A 1058 -0.38 33.36 4.09
CA GLU A 1058 0.42 32.78 2.99
C GLU A 1058 1.89 33.20 3.09
N ILE A 1059 2.17 34.48 3.37
CA ILE A 1059 3.55 35.00 3.42
C ILE A 1059 4.35 34.41 4.60
N SER A 1060 3.68 34.08 5.70
CA SER A 1060 4.26 33.43 6.89
C SER A 1060 4.64 31.96 6.67
N ARG A 1061 4.13 31.32 5.61
CA ARG A 1061 4.51 29.95 5.21
C ARG A 1061 5.85 29.91 4.46
N ILE A 1062 6.29 31.05 3.92
CA ILE A 1062 7.61 31.17 3.29
C ILE A 1062 8.67 31.01 4.39
N PRO A 1063 9.63 30.08 4.27
CA PRO A 1063 10.60 29.81 5.33
C PRO A 1063 11.34 31.08 5.78
N PRO A 1064 11.31 31.43 7.09
CA PRO A 1064 11.82 32.71 7.56
C PRO A 1064 13.34 32.80 7.35
N GLN A 1065 13.73 33.77 6.52
CA GLN A 1065 15.14 34.10 6.27
C GLN A 1065 15.54 35.33 7.11
N PRO A 1066 16.79 35.35 7.65
CA PRO A 1066 17.80 34.31 7.64
C PRO A 1066 17.97 33.62 9.01
N ARG A 1067 18.26 32.30 8.99
CA ARG A 1067 18.68 31.55 10.20
C ARG A 1067 20.15 31.82 10.61
N ASN A 1068 20.61 33.06 10.47
CA ASN A 1068 21.99 33.47 10.68
C ASN A 1068 22.18 34.08 12.08
N ARG A 1069 23.15 33.56 12.85
CA ARG A 1069 23.31 33.88 14.28
C ARG A 1069 23.78 35.32 14.56
N ILE A 1070 24.24 36.07 13.56
CA ILE A 1070 24.74 37.44 13.71
C ILE A 1070 23.65 38.47 14.01
N TYR A 1071 22.41 38.24 13.60
CA TYR A 1071 21.30 39.17 13.83
C TYR A 1071 20.60 38.95 15.18
N LYS A 1072 19.95 39.98 15.71
CA LYS A 1072 19.02 39.92 16.85
C LYS A 1072 17.82 38.98 16.54
N PRO A 1073 17.04 38.55 17.54
CA PRO A 1073 15.78 37.84 17.28
C PRO A 1073 14.79 38.70 16.46
N GLU A 1074 14.78 40.01 16.70
CA GLU A 1074 13.87 40.97 16.08
C GLU A 1074 14.46 41.49 14.75
N VAL A 1075 14.24 40.75 13.66
CA VAL A 1075 14.64 41.12 12.28
C VAL A 1075 13.42 41.37 11.38
N PRO A 1076 13.51 42.26 10.36
CA PRO A 1076 12.42 42.46 9.41
C PRO A 1076 12.19 41.22 8.54
N THR A 1077 11.00 40.64 8.64
CA THR A 1077 10.58 39.40 7.96
C THR A 1077 9.87 39.69 6.63
N ARG A 1078 9.52 38.63 5.88
CA ARG A 1078 8.66 38.74 4.69
C ARG A 1078 7.25 39.21 5.03
N GLU A 1079 6.75 38.99 6.25
CA GLU A 1079 5.49 39.57 6.73
C GLU A 1079 5.57 41.09 6.85
N ASN A 1080 6.71 41.63 7.32
CA ASN A 1080 6.92 43.08 7.36
C ASN A 1080 7.03 43.68 5.95
N VAL A 1081 7.62 42.95 5.00
CA VAL A 1081 7.62 43.31 3.57
C VAL A 1081 6.19 43.32 3.02
N LEU A 1082 5.35 42.32 3.35
CA LEU A 1082 3.93 42.30 2.94
C LEU A 1082 3.14 43.47 3.54
N ALA A 1083 3.30 43.73 4.84
CA ALA A 1083 2.60 44.83 5.51
C ALA A 1083 2.93 46.19 4.87
N ALA A 1084 4.21 46.42 4.53
CA ALA A 1084 4.62 47.61 3.77
C ALA A 1084 4.03 47.60 2.35
N ALA A 1085 4.08 46.48 1.63
CA ALA A 1085 3.54 46.38 0.27
C ALA A 1085 2.03 46.70 0.23
N GLN A 1086 1.26 46.10 1.13
CA GLN A 1086 -0.19 46.32 1.26
C GLN A 1086 -0.54 47.77 1.64
N GLN A 1087 0.25 48.43 2.49
CA GLN A 1087 0.07 49.85 2.81
C GLN A 1087 0.19 50.78 1.60
N HIS A 1088 0.93 50.38 0.56
CA HIS A 1088 1.13 51.14 -0.67
C HIS A 1088 0.46 50.49 -1.90
N GLY A 1089 -0.47 49.55 -1.69
CA GLY A 1089 -1.26 48.91 -2.76
C GLY A 1089 -0.50 47.88 -3.62
N ILE A 1090 0.74 47.53 -3.26
CA ILE A 1090 1.56 46.55 -3.98
C ILE A 1090 1.15 45.13 -3.57
N LYS A 1091 0.82 44.28 -4.55
CA LYS A 1091 0.52 42.86 -4.36
C LYS A 1091 1.83 42.06 -4.27
N ILE A 1092 1.93 41.11 -3.36
CA ILE A 1092 3.00 40.09 -3.42
C ILE A 1092 2.46 38.83 -4.11
N VAL A 1093 3.22 38.25 -5.04
CA VAL A 1093 2.83 37.05 -5.81
C VAL A 1093 3.99 36.05 -5.86
N GLY A 1094 3.71 34.77 -5.64
CA GLY A 1094 4.73 33.72 -5.76
C GLY A 1094 5.14 33.44 -7.21
N ILE A 1095 6.41 33.07 -7.41
CA ILE A 1095 6.99 32.67 -8.70
C ILE A 1095 7.57 31.25 -8.68
N GLU A 1096 7.32 30.48 -7.63
CA GLU A 1096 7.61 29.06 -7.59
C GLU A 1096 6.37 28.21 -7.81
N HIS A 1097 6.58 26.94 -8.13
CA HIS A 1097 5.53 25.94 -8.19
C HIS A 1097 5.97 24.70 -7.42
N GLU A 1098 5.15 24.32 -6.45
CA GLU A 1098 5.38 23.26 -5.45
C GLU A 1098 6.13 22.03 -6.03
N HIS A 1099 5.66 21.51 -7.17
CA HIS A 1099 6.15 20.26 -7.75
C HIS A 1099 7.01 20.42 -9.02
N LEU A 1100 7.22 21.64 -9.52
CA LEU A 1100 7.98 21.91 -10.75
C LEU A 1100 9.28 22.68 -10.52
N THR A 1101 9.32 23.58 -9.54
CA THR A 1101 10.50 24.40 -9.23
C THR A 1101 11.01 24.15 -7.82
N MET A 1102 10.11 24.03 -6.84
CA MET A 1102 10.43 23.70 -5.45
C MET A 1102 10.78 22.22 -5.26
N HIS A 1103 10.16 21.33 -6.05
CA HIS A 1103 10.23 19.87 -5.89
C HIS A 1103 9.91 19.42 -4.45
N SER A 1104 8.95 20.08 -3.78
CA SER A 1104 8.63 19.95 -2.34
C SER A 1104 8.55 18.51 -1.80
N THR A 1105 8.12 17.58 -2.66
CA THR A 1105 7.92 16.15 -2.34
C THR A 1105 9.17 15.29 -2.50
N ARG A 1106 10.37 15.87 -2.67
CA ARG A 1106 11.65 15.14 -2.69
C ARG A 1106 12.35 15.22 -1.33
N PRO A 1107 13.10 14.19 -0.91
CA PRO A 1107 14.00 14.30 0.24
C PRO A 1107 15.09 15.34 -0.04
N PHE A 1108 15.29 16.26 0.91
CA PHE A 1108 16.32 17.30 0.84
C PHE A 1108 17.73 16.73 0.61
N ASP A 1109 18.03 15.56 1.19
CA ASP A 1109 19.32 14.88 1.05
C ASP A 1109 19.61 14.41 -0.40
N ASP A 1110 18.57 14.03 -1.17
CA ASP A 1110 18.71 13.58 -2.56
C ASP A 1110 19.06 14.75 -3.51
N ASP A 1111 18.46 15.93 -3.29
CA ASP A 1111 18.71 17.11 -4.12
C ASP A 1111 20.04 17.81 -3.76
N VAL A 1112 20.49 17.76 -2.49
CA VAL A 1112 21.81 18.27 -2.09
C VAL A 1112 22.95 17.38 -2.60
N ALA A 1113 22.75 16.07 -2.65
CA ALA A 1113 23.76 15.13 -3.13
C ALA A 1113 23.98 15.17 -4.66
N ASN A 1114 23.02 15.70 -5.45
CA ASN A 1114 23.05 15.60 -6.91
C ASN A 1114 23.29 16.95 -7.61
N LEU A 1115 24.55 17.19 -8.03
CA LEU A 1115 24.95 18.38 -8.78
C LEU A 1115 24.10 18.67 -10.03
N ARG A 1116 23.55 17.63 -10.71
CA ARG A 1116 22.67 17.84 -11.87
C ARG A 1116 21.35 18.50 -11.48
N HIS A 1117 20.72 18.07 -10.38
CA HIS A 1117 19.47 18.66 -9.91
C HIS A 1117 19.63 20.13 -9.50
N THR A 1118 20.80 20.53 -8.99
CA THR A 1118 21.07 21.96 -8.73
C THR A 1118 21.10 22.84 -9.99
N THR A 1119 21.30 22.23 -11.17
CA THR A 1119 21.21 22.91 -12.48
C THR A 1119 19.83 22.72 -13.12
N ASP A 1120 19.16 21.58 -12.88
CA ASP A 1120 17.76 21.37 -13.28
C ASP A 1120 16.86 22.44 -12.63
N ARG A 1121 16.88 22.62 -11.30
CA ARG A 1121 16.08 23.65 -10.61
C ARG A 1121 16.39 25.06 -11.12
N LEU A 1122 17.65 25.36 -11.42
CA LEU A 1122 18.04 26.67 -11.98
C LEU A 1122 17.33 26.94 -13.31
N ARG A 1123 17.24 25.94 -14.20
CA ARG A 1123 16.51 26.04 -15.46
C ARG A 1123 15.00 26.08 -15.25
N GLU A 1124 14.48 25.25 -14.37
CA GLU A 1124 13.04 25.11 -14.09
C GLU A 1124 12.46 26.38 -13.46
N LEU A 1125 13.09 26.93 -12.42
CA LEU A 1125 12.61 28.14 -11.77
C LEU A 1125 12.75 29.37 -12.67
N ASN A 1126 13.91 29.61 -13.29
CA ASN A 1126 14.08 30.82 -14.12
C ASN A 1126 13.05 30.89 -15.25
N TYR A 1127 12.73 29.73 -15.84
CA TYR A 1127 11.70 29.61 -16.89
C TYR A 1127 10.29 29.87 -16.34
N PHE A 1128 9.87 29.17 -15.28
CA PHE A 1128 8.52 29.32 -14.73
C PHE A 1128 8.29 30.74 -14.19
N ALA A 1129 9.24 31.28 -13.43
CA ALA A 1129 9.19 32.64 -12.91
C ALA A 1129 9.07 33.68 -14.02
N SER A 1130 9.85 33.55 -15.11
CA SER A 1130 9.78 34.49 -16.23
C SER A 1130 8.43 34.45 -16.93
N LYS A 1131 7.82 33.26 -17.10
CA LYS A 1131 6.47 33.10 -17.65
C LYS A 1131 5.37 33.70 -16.75
N VAL A 1132 5.49 33.55 -15.43
CA VAL A 1132 4.59 34.18 -14.44
C VAL A 1132 4.71 35.70 -14.50
N ILE A 1133 5.93 36.23 -14.49
CA ILE A 1133 6.22 37.67 -14.52
C ILE A 1133 5.73 38.33 -15.83
N GLN A 1134 5.84 37.62 -16.95
CA GLN A 1134 5.33 38.05 -18.26
C GLN A 1134 3.80 38.21 -18.32
N GLN A 1135 3.05 37.80 -17.29
CA GLN A 1135 1.61 38.10 -17.15
C GLN A 1135 1.33 39.45 -16.46
N THR A 1136 2.36 40.23 -16.09
CA THR A 1136 2.14 41.59 -15.55
C THR A 1136 1.39 42.44 -16.60
N PRO A 1137 0.29 43.14 -16.23
CA PRO A 1137 -0.48 43.92 -17.21
C PRO A 1137 0.37 44.96 -17.96
N PRO A 1138 0.19 45.13 -19.29
CA PRO A 1138 0.98 46.07 -20.07
C PRO A 1138 0.88 47.51 -19.55
N GLY A 1139 2.01 48.04 -19.06
CA GLY A 1139 2.12 49.39 -18.50
C GLY A 1139 2.25 49.42 -16.97
N GLU A 1140 1.89 48.34 -16.26
CA GLU A 1140 2.24 48.17 -14.85
C GLU A 1140 3.72 47.80 -14.69
N LYS A 1141 4.35 48.23 -13.59
CA LYS A 1141 5.74 47.86 -13.25
C LYS A 1141 5.77 46.81 -12.14
N TRP A 1142 6.87 46.06 -12.09
CA TRP A 1142 7.04 44.96 -11.16
C TRP A 1142 8.46 44.89 -10.58
N ILE A 1143 8.56 44.24 -9.43
CA ILE A 1143 9.82 43.88 -8.77
C ILE A 1143 9.82 42.37 -8.57
N ALA A 1144 10.91 41.66 -8.85
CA ALA A 1144 11.09 40.25 -8.49
C ALA A 1144 12.22 40.10 -7.48
N VAL A 1145 12.01 39.31 -6.44
CA VAL A 1145 12.95 39.06 -5.35
C VAL A 1145 13.31 37.58 -5.38
N VAL A 1146 14.55 37.29 -5.77
CA VAL A 1146 15.06 35.93 -6.03
C VAL A 1146 16.44 35.74 -5.42
N GLY A 1147 16.84 34.50 -5.17
CA GLY A 1147 18.23 34.19 -4.83
C GLY A 1147 19.16 34.59 -5.96
N ARG A 1148 20.32 35.18 -5.65
CA ARG A 1148 21.26 35.75 -6.64
C ARG A 1148 21.77 34.84 -7.78
N ARG A 1149 21.42 33.55 -7.78
CA ARG A 1149 21.67 32.63 -8.92
C ARG A 1149 20.59 32.68 -9.99
N HIS A 1150 19.39 33.12 -9.65
CA HIS A 1150 18.23 33.19 -10.55
C HIS A 1150 18.13 34.55 -11.27
N MET A 1151 18.84 35.58 -10.78
CA MET A 1151 18.75 36.96 -11.27
C MET A 1151 19.38 37.19 -12.66
N ASN A 1152 20.52 36.56 -12.95
CA ASN A 1152 21.34 36.76 -14.16
C ASN A 1152 21.83 35.41 -14.69
N THR A 1153 22.34 35.39 -15.93
CA THR A 1153 22.93 34.18 -16.54
C THR A 1153 24.09 33.61 -15.71
N THR A 1154 24.00 32.32 -15.34
CA THR A 1154 25.05 31.54 -14.66
C THR A 1154 24.88 30.06 -15.00
N GLN A 1155 25.97 29.27 -14.98
CA GLN A 1155 25.97 27.85 -15.34
C GLN A 1155 25.34 27.54 -16.74
N GLY A 1156 25.46 28.46 -17.70
CA GLY A 1156 24.88 28.35 -19.04
C GLY A 1156 23.36 28.58 -19.10
N VAL A 1157 22.73 29.01 -18.00
CA VAL A 1157 21.28 29.21 -17.88
C VAL A 1157 20.95 30.71 -17.82
N PRO A 1158 20.19 31.27 -18.79
CA PRO A 1158 19.70 32.64 -18.73
C PRO A 1158 18.93 32.95 -17.43
N GLY A 1159 19.25 34.06 -16.79
CA GLY A 1159 18.55 34.55 -15.60
C GLY A 1159 17.17 35.12 -15.93
N ILE A 1160 16.40 35.40 -14.88
CA ILE A 1160 15.08 36.03 -15.01
C ILE A 1160 15.21 37.43 -15.64
N ALA A 1161 16.27 38.18 -15.37
CA ALA A 1161 16.51 39.48 -16.00
C ALA A 1161 16.80 39.37 -17.51
N GLU A 1162 17.52 38.34 -17.96
CA GLU A 1162 17.75 38.10 -19.40
C GLU A 1162 16.51 37.56 -20.12
N GLN A 1163 15.65 36.79 -19.45
CA GLN A 1163 14.41 36.26 -20.04
C GLN A 1163 13.29 37.33 -20.10
N THR A 1164 13.15 38.16 -19.07
CA THR A 1164 12.10 39.19 -18.98
C THR A 1164 12.49 40.55 -19.56
N GLY A 1165 13.77 40.80 -19.82
CA GLY A 1165 14.27 42.13 -20.23
C GLY A 1165 14.55 43.10 -19.07
N ALA A 1166 14.20 42.75 -17.83
CA ALA A 1166 14.34 43.60 -16.64
C ALA A 1166 15.79 43.98 -16.27
N ILE A 1167 16.00 44.93 -15.36
CA ILE A 1167 17.34 45.24 -14.81
C ILE A 1167 17.59 44.43 -13.53
N SER A 1168 18.80 43.89 -13.32
CA SER A 1168 19.12 43.13 -12.11
C SER A 1168 19.93 43.94 -11.09
N VAL A 1169 19.67 43.70 -9.80
CA VAL A 1169 20.34 44.39 -8.68
C VAL A 1169 20.67 43.39 -7.58
N GLY A 1170 21.95 43.18 -7.27
CA GLY A 1170 22.36 42.32 -6.16
C GLY A 1170 22.16 43.03 -4.83
N VAL A 1171 21.51 42.40 -3.85
CA VAL A 1171 21.21 43.03 -2.55
C VAL A 1171 21.90 42.28 -1.42
N TYR A 1172 22.76 42.99 -0.71
CA TYR A 1172 23.67 42.46 0.31
C TYR A 1172 23.68 43.37 1.54
N ASP A 1173 24.08 42.83 2.68
CA ASP A 1173 24.37 43.69 3.83
C ASP A 1173 25.54 44.64 3.49
N ALA A 1174 25.50 45.85 4.05
CA ALA A 1174 26.68 46.69 4.16
C ALA A 1174 27.64 46.13 5.23
N THR A 1175 28.92 46.50 5.13
CA THR A 1175 29.87 46.32 6.24
C THR A 1175 29.34 47.05 7.48
N PRO A 1176 29.42 46.48 8.70
CA PRO A 1176 28.93 47.15 9.91
C PRO A 1176 29.51 48.56 10.06
N GLY A 1177 28.66 49.52 10.39
CA GLY A 1177 28.99 50.96 10.46
C GLY A 1177 28.97 51.71 9.12
N ALA A 1178 28.79 51.03 7.98
CA ALA A 1178 28.72 51.68 6.67
C ALA A 1178 27.28 52.09 6.28
N SER A 1179 27.13 53.26 5.69
CA SER A 1179 25.83 53.76 5.18
C SER A 1179 25.23 52.87 4.08
N SER A 1180 23.90 52.95 3.91
CA SER A 1180 23.21 52.23 2.84
C SER A 1180 23.56 52.84 1.48
N VAL A 1181 24.09 52.05 0.55
CA VAL A 1181 24.65 52.57 -0.70
C VAL A 1181 24.32 51.69 -1.92
N ALA A 1182 24.00 52.34 -3.03
CA ALA A 1182 23.86 51.74 -4.35
C ALA A 1182 25.09 52.04 -5.22
N VAL A 1183 25.58 51.03 -5.93
CA VAL A 1183 26.69 51.13 -6.89
C VAL A 1183 26.37 50.39 -8.18
N LYS A 1184 26.91 50.84 -9.32
CA LYS A 1184 26.89 50.06 -10.57
C LYS A 1184 27.99 49.00 -10.47
N HIS A 1185 27.73 47.76 -10.89
CA HIS A 1185 28.74 46.71 -10.74
C HIS A 1185 29.90 46.93 -11.71
N THR A 1186 31.09 47.21 -11.15
CA THR A 1186 32.36 47.45 -11.88
C THR A 1186 33.34 46.27 -11.79
N GLY A 1187 32.99 45.21 -11.07
CA GLY A 1187 33.80 44.00 -10.99
C GLY A 1187 33.76 43.17 -12.27
N PRO A 1188 34.70 42.22 -12.45
CA PRO A 1188 34.58 41.20 -13.47
C PRO A 1188 33.37 40.31 -13.12
N ARG A 1189 32.36 40.28 -14.00
CA ARG A 1189 31.26 39.33 -13.87
C ARG A 1189 31.83 37.91 -13.98
N PRO A 1190 31.40 36.95 -13.12
CA PRO A 1190 31.71 35.53 -13.32
C PRO A 1190 31.33 35.09 -14.74
N ALA A 1191 32.06 34.14 -15.31
CA ALA A 1191 31.75 33.73 -16.68
C ALA A 1191 30.34 33.11 -16.75
N PRO A 1192 29.57 33.29 -17.85
CA PRO A 1192 28.20 32.78 -17.94
C PRO A 1192 28.06 31.26 -17.69
N GLU A 1193 29.12 30.49 -17.95
CA GLU A 1193 29.21 29.04 -17.70
C GLU A 1193 29.57 28.68 -16.25
N GLU A 1194 30.07 29.63 -15.45
CA GLU A 1194 30.58 29.37 -14.11
C GLU A 1194 29.47 29.38 -13.05
N ARG A 1195 29.73 28.65 -11.95
CA ARG A 1195 28.86 28.55 -10.78
C ARG A 1195 29.24 29.61 -9.75
N LEU A 1196 28.31 30.50 -9.39
CA LEU A 1196 28.55 31.57 -8.42
C LEU A 1196 29.08 31.03 -7.08
N ALA A 1197 30.22 31.60 -6.64
CA ALA A 1197 30.85 31.32 -5.36
C ALA A 1197 29.99 31.76 -4.15
N ALA A 1198 30.32 31.27 -2.95
CA ALA A 1198 29.57 31.54 -1.73
C ALA A 1198 29.61 33.01 -1.29
N ASN A 1199 30.65 33.76 -1.67
CA ASN A 1199 30.87 35.17 -1.34
C ASN A 1199 30.79 36.13 -2.54
N ALA A 1200 30.41 35.66 -3.73
CA ALA A 1200 30.36 36.50 -4.93
C ALA A 1200 29.17 37.48 -4.90
N THR A 1201 29.43 38.78 -5.02
CA THR A 1201 28.40 39.78 -5.32
C THR A 1201 28.19 39.84 -6.84
N VAL A 1202 26.94 39.91 -7.29
CA VAL A 1202 26.55 39.93 -8.73
C VAL A 1202 25.46 40.98 -8.98
N GLY A 1203 24.93 41.06 -10.20
CA GLY A 1203 23.93 42.05 -10.63
C GLY A 1203 24.48 43.08 -11.62
N ASP A 1204 23.59 43.77 -12.34
CA ASP A 1204 23.97 44.95 -13.13
C ASP A 1204 24.31 46.14 -12.21
N TYR A 1205 23.59 46.24 -11.09
CA TYR A 1205 23.87 47.13 -9.96
C TYR A 1205 23.94 46.31 -8.66
N GLN A 1206 24.44 46.93 -7.60
CA GLN A 1206 24.53 46.33 -6.26
C GLN A 1206 24.05 47.33 -5.20
N VAL A 1207 23.30 46.85 -4.23
CA VAL A 1207 22.90 47.58 -3.02
C VAL A 1207 23.54 46.91 -1.82
N HIS A 1208 24.28 47.71 -1.06
CA HIS A 1208 24.75 47.38 0.28
C HIS A 1208 23.85 48.10 1.27
N GLN A 1209 22.90 47.39 1.87
CA GLN A 1209 21.93 47.94 2.81
C GLN A 1209 22.51 47.92 4.23
N ASN A 1210 22.52 49.07 4.92
CA ASN A 1210 22.86 49.11 6.34
C ASN A 1210 21.84 48.28 7.16
N VAL A 1211 22.35 47.40 8.01
CA VAL A 1211 21.57 46.44 8.83
C VAL A 1211 21.92 46.48 10.32
N ASP A 1212 22.84 47.36 10.72
CA ASP A 1212 23.43 47.45 12.06
C ASP A 1212 22.39 47.52 13.21
N PRO A 1213 21.23 48.21 13.09
CA PRO A 1213 20.18 48.17 14.11
C PRO A 1213 19.70 46.76 14.48
N TYR A 1214 19.92 45.78 13.61
CA TYR A 1214 19.50 44.39 13.75
C TYR A 1214 20.68 43.42 14.00
N LEU A 1215 21.93 43.87 14.09
CA LEU A 1215 23.08 43.02 14.45
C LEU A 1215 23.17 42.83 15.98
N LYS A 1216 23.53 41.64 16.46
CA LYS A 1216 23.75 41.39 17.90
C LYS A 1216 24.91 42.21 18.47
N THR A 1217 25.95 42.40 17.65
CA THR A 1217 27.06 43.30 17.89
C THR A 1217 27.13 44.22 16.66
N PRO A 1218 26.94 45.55 16.82
CA PRO A 1218 27.06 46.50 15.72
C PRO A 1218 28.52 46.73 15.30
#